data_AF-A0A7C6K9W5-F1
#
_entry.id   AF-A0A7C6K9W5-F1
#
_cell.length_a   1.000
_cell.length_b   1.000
_cell.length_c   1.000
_cell.angle_alpha   90.00
_cell.angle_beta   90.00
_cell.angle_gamma   90.00
#
_symmetry.space_group_name_H-M   'P 1'
#
loop_
_entity.id
_entity.type
_entity.pdbx_description
1 polymer ?
#
loop_
_entity_poly.entity_id
_entity_poly.type
_entity_poly.pdbx_seq_one_letter_code
_entity_poly.pdbx_strand_id
1 'polypeptide(L)'
;TFLSSLSHGDLRRLLAESCIFSLEPDLVILDEFQRFKYLLEGDDDVANLARRLFNFPDARVLLLSATPYKMYTMHYERGESDHYSDFLSTIGFLFDSKKETEAFADELAAYRKEILRFDEGSERELLCTKEAIEKKLQRVMVRTERLAVTADRNGMIMEAKDLGELTPEELKSFAVLDRVANILGSGDVVEYWKSAPYLLSFMDKTDYQIKRRFISKYKDDDYQKKLIGALGDGANALLPWETISDYHKVDPCNSKLRILLDRTVESGAWQLLWIPPSLPYYKITTGPYAAQEVQDYTKSLVFSSWKVVPKVIAALCSYEAERRMVRAGTMYPDYTEERKTRARLLEFNVSEGQCKGMSVFTLLYPCLTLAERVNPLQESLSLINDGNPVEINTLISVMEKRLSELLFPVLDYYSTPSYAPDRRWYWAALVLLDKYYYGSSSQNPAFLWLESLFRDDRGDLLQRAQSDSGDGFSKHVELLFSCLQEGEKLGSPPRDLIPVITKIALGSPAVVILRSLLNLYGVQEFMKCPVDFLDGAARVANGFRTLFNLSDTITLIRKDELFYWESVLDYCINGNLQAVMDEYLHILREALGLFETPVDEAVMKLSQEIAAAVSIKTVSLSFDEFKQGEINSRGLRCRFALRFGDAKNAYEQGETRSDQVRSAFNSPFRPFILATTSIGQEGLDFHQYCHEVYHWNLPFNPVDLEQREGRIHRYKGHVIRRNIASTCTLASLKGKIVGLQDPWQVLFTAAHSEDSQEKSDIVPFWIYEDGGHKIVRHIPALPLSREVSRLNDLKRTLVAYRMVLGQPRQEDLLHCIESYLSGKIDADDLVKFRIDLSPPSCSHNS
;
A
#
# COMPACT_ATOMS: atom_id res chain seq x y z
N THR A 1 11.66 -55.78 -15.37
CA THR A 1 11.16 -55.98 -16.76
C THR A 1 9.94 -55.12 -17.08
N PHE A 2 9.03 -54.84 -16.14
CA PHE A 2 7.83 -54.00 -16.38
C PHE A 2 8.10 -52.48 -16.35
N LEU A 3 9.05 -52.02 -15.53
CA LEU A 3 9.41 -50.59 -15.42
C LEU A 3 10.26 -50.08 -16.61
N SER A 4 10.91 -50.98 -17.34
CA SER A 4 11.81 -50.64 -18.46
C SER A 4 11.08 -50.36 -19.79
N SER A 5 9.75 -50.53 -19.83
CA SER A 5 8.91 -50.32 -21.03
C SER A 5 7.97 -49.10 -20.92
N LEU A 6 8.02 -48.35 -19.82
CA LEU A 6 7.16 -47.21 -19.57
C LEU A 6 7.86 -45.90 -19.96
N SER A 7 7.13 -44.98 -20.59
CA SER A 7 7.67 -43.65 -20.88
C SER A 7 7.86 -42.87 -19.57
N HIS A 8 8.72 -41.84 -19.58
CA HIS A 8 8.92 -40.98 -18.42
C HIS A 8 7.60 -40.31 -17.95
N GLY A 9 6.64 -40.11 -18.85
CA GLY A 9 5.30 -39.63 -18.51
C GLY A 9 4.49 -40.65 -17.69
N ASP A 10 4.53 -41.93 -18.09
CA ASP A 10 3.76 -42.98 -17.43
C ASP A 10 4.26 -43.23 -15.99
N LEU A 11 5.57 -43.15 -15.77
CA LEU A 11 6.16 -43.28 -14.43
C LEU A 11 5.75 -42.12 -13.51
N ARG A 12 5.70 -40.88 -14.03
CA ARG A 12 5.23 -39.72 -13.25
C ARG A 12 3.75 -39.84 -12.89
N ARG A 13 2.93 -40.33 -13.83
CA ARG A 13 1.50 -40.57 -13.59
C ARG A 13 1.29 -41.65 -12.52
N LEU A 14 1.94 -42.81 -12.65
CA LEU A 14 1.87 -43.88 -11.65
C LEU A 14 2.30 -43.40 -10.27
N LEU A 15 3.38 -42.62 -10.19
CA LEU A 15 3.84 -42.02 -8.93
C LEU A 15 2.78 -41.07 -8.35
N ALA A 16 2.24 -40.15 -9.14
CA ALA A 16 1.22 -39.22 -8.69
C ALA A 16 -0.07 -39.93 -8.22
N GLU A 17 -0.51 -40.95 -8.96
CA GLU A 17 -1.66 -41.79 -8.59
C GLU A 17 -1.41 -42.54 -7.27
N SER A 18 -0.19 -43.05 -7.06
CA SER A 18 0.20 -43.73 -5.82
C SER A 18 0.27 -42.75 -4.65
N CYS A 19 0.80 -41.54 -4.86
CA CYS A 19 0.85 -40.49 -3.86
C CYS A 19 -0.55 -40.05 -3.40
N ILE A 20 -1.52 -39.91 -4.32
CA ILE A 20 -2.91 -39.58 -3.96
C ILE A 20 -3.55 -40.71 -3.16
N PHE A 21 -3.31 -41.96 -3.55
CA PHE A 21 -3.83 -43.11 -2.81
C PHE A 21 -3.30 -43.15 -1.36
N SER A 22 -2.05 -42.75 -1.14
CA SER A 22 -1.45 -42.67 0.20
C SER A 22 -1.78 -41.40 0.98
N LEU A 23 -2.41 -40.39 0.36
CA LEU A 23 -2.66 -39.08 0.97
C LEU A 23 -3.83 -39.10 1.95
N GLU A 24 -4.80 -39.98 1.72
CA GLU A 24 -6.00 -40.20 2.57
C GLU A 24 -6.61 -38.90 3.13
N PRO A 25 -6.99 -37.92 2.28
CA PRO A 25 -7.40 -36.61 2.75
C PRO A 25 -8.81 -36.63 3.36
N ASP A 26 -8.96 -36.06 4.57
CA ASP A 26 -10.28 -35.81 5.17
C ASP A 26 -10.98 -34.58 4.57
N LEU A 27 -10.21 -33.58 4.14
CA LEU A 27 -10.70 -32.30 3.63
C LEU A 27 -9.78 -31.76 2.52
N VAL A 28 -10.38 -31.40 1.39
CA VAL A 28 -9.73 -30.75 0.25
C VAL A 28 -10.26 -29.33 0.13
N ILE A 29 -9.39 -28.33 0.21
CA ILE A 29 -9.75 -26.92 0.08
C ILE A 29 -9.18 -26.39 -1.24
N LEU A 30 -10.06 -25.87 -2.10
CA LEU A 30 -9.69 -25.19 -3.34
C LEU A 30 -9.97 -23.71 -3.18
N ASP A 31 -8.93 -22.93 -2.94
CA ASP A 31 -9.00 -21.47 -2.93
C ASP A 31 -8.90 -20.90 -4.35
N GLU A 32 -9.66 -19.83 -4.60
CA GLU A 32 -9.83 -19.19 -5.91
C GLU A 32 -10.12 -20.22 -7.04
N PHE A 33 -11.01 -21.18 -6.77
CA PHE A 33 -11.24 -22.35 -7.64
C PHE A 33 -11.58 -22.01 -9.10
N GLN A 34 -12.10 -20.80 -9.37
CA GLN A 34 -12.38 -20.31 -10.72
C GLN A 34 -11.13 -20.22 -11.62
N ARG A 35 -9.92 -20.20 -11.03
CA ARG A 35 -8.64 -20.29 -11.77
C ARG A 35 -8.33 -21.71 -12.23
N PHE A 36 -8.94 -22.69 -11.58
CA PHE A 36 -8.65 -24.11 -11.73
C PHE A 36 -9.82 -24.88 -12.36
N LYS A 37 -10.71 -24.21 -13.11
CA LYS A 37 -11.86 -24.86 -13.77
C LYS A 37 -11.46 -26.02 -14.67
N TYR A 38 -10.31 -25.92 -15.34
CA TYR A 38 -9.78 -27.01 -16.15
C TYR A 38 -9.51 -28.29 -15.34
N LEU A 39 -9.34 -28.20 -14.01
CA LEU A 39 -9.24 -29.38 -13.13
C LEU A 39 -10.58 -30.06 -12.90
N LEU A 40 -11.68 -29.31 -12.97
CA LEU A 40 -13.04 -29.83 -12.83
C LEU A 40 -13.53 -30.44 -14.16
N GLU A 41 -13.23 -29.76 -15.27
CA GLU A 41 -13.85 -30.06 -16.58
C GLU A 41 -12.89 -30.69 -17.61
N GLY A 42 -11.59 -30.55 -17.43
CA GLY A 42 -10.60 -31.02 -18.41
C GLY A 42 -10.51 -32.54 -18.46
N ASP A 43 -10.19 -33.08 -19.63
CA ASP A 43 -9.93 -34.53 -19.82
C ASP A 43 -8.43 -34.86 -19.88
N ASP A 44 -7.57 -33.90 -19.52
CA ASP A 44 -6.13 -34.12 -19.43
C ASP A 44 -5.75 -34.96 -18.19
N ASP A 45 -4.51 -35.43 -18.15
CA ASP A 45 -4.01 -36.27 -17.05
C ASP A 45 -4.05 -35.54 -15.70
N VAL A 46 -3.97 -34.21 -15.69
CA VAL A 46 -3.95 -33.40 -14.47
C VAL A 46 -5.35 -33.29 -13.88
N ALA A 47 -6.36 -33.05 -14.71
CA ALA A 47 -7.76 -33.02 -14.31
C ALA A 47 -8.25 -34.40 -13.84
N ASN A 48 -7.86 -35.48 -14.52
CA ASN A 48 -8.16 -36.85 -14.06
C ASN A 48 -7.55 -37.15 -12.69
N LEU A 49 -6.35 -36.65 -12.42
CA LEU A 49 -5.69 -36.77 -11.13
C LEU A 49 -6.43 -35.96 -10.05
N ALA A 50 -6.84 -34.73 -10.36
CA ALA A 50 -7.63 -33.88 -9.46
C ALA A 50 -9.01 -34.49 -9.14
N ARG A 51 -9.73 -35.04 -10.12
CA ARG A 51 -11.00 -35.75 -9.89
C ARG A 51 -10.83 -36.93 -8.93
N ARG A 52 -9.72 -37.66 -9.00
CA ARG A 52 -9.42 -38.76 -8.05
C ARG A 52 -9.18 -38.25 -6.63
N LEU A 53 -8.59 -37.06 -6.48
CA LEU A 53 -8.43 -36.41 -5.19
C LEU A 53 -9.78 -35.94 -4.62
N PHE A 54 -10.65 -35.36 -5.46
CA PHE A 54 -11.96 -34.85 -5.04
C PHE A 54 -12.95 -35.98 -4.71
N ASN A 55 -12.87 -37.09 -5.43
CA ASN A 55 -13.72 -38.27 -5.24
C ASN A 55 -13.09 -39.32 -4.31
N PHE A 56 -12.08 -38.93 -3.51
CA PHE A 56 -11.48 -39.83 -2.55
C PHE A 56 -12.56 -40.26 -1.52
N PRO A 57 -12.67 -41.54 -1.15
CA PRO A 57 -13.67 -41.99 -0.18
C PRO A 57 -13.56 -41.20 1.12
N ASP A 58 -14.70 -40.70 1.64
CA ASP A 58 -14.82 -39.90 2.87
C ASP A 58 -14.24 -38.48 2.85
N ALA A 59 -13.56 -38.07 1.76
CA ALA A 59 -13.03 -36.71 1.63
C ALA A 59 -14.14 -35.67 1.45
N ARG A 60 -14.05 -34.55 2.17
CA ARG A 60 -14.92 -33.38 1.97
C ARG A 60 -14.24 -32.37 1.06
N VAL A 61 -14.98 -31.74 0.15
CA VAL A 61 -14.43 -30.71 -0.74
C VAL A 61 -15.04 -29.35 -0.40
N LEU A 62 -14.19 -28.36 -0.13
CA LEU A 62 -14.56 -26.98 0.11
C LEU A 62 -14.02 -26.09 -1.01
N LEU A 63 -14.93 -25.43 -1.75
CA LEU A 63 -14.58 -24.46 -2.79
C LEU A 63 -14.71 -23.05 -2.23
N LEU A 64 -13.61 -22.29 -2.26
CA LEU A 64 -13.58 -20.89 -1.86
C LEU A 64 -13.39 -20.03 -3.12
N SER A 65 -14.27 -19.05 -3.29
CA SER A 65 -14.16 -18.06 -4.36
C SER A 65 -15.01 -16.84 -4.05
N ALA A 66 -14.46 -15.66 -4.34
CA ALA A 66 -15.26 -14.43 -4.36
C ALA A 66 -16.20 -14.38 -5.57
N THR A 67 -15.84 -15.05 -6.67
CA THR A 67 -16.50 -14.97 -7.97
C THR A 67 -16.47 -16.35 -8.64
N PRO A 68 -17.46 -17.23 -8.39
CA PRO A 68 -17.39 -18.64 -8.76
C PRO A 68 -17.31 -18.90 -10.28
N TYR A 69 -17.53 -17.89 -11.12
CA TYR A 69 -17.42 -17.99 -12.58
C TYR A 69 -17.12 -16.63 -13.23
N LYS A 70 -16.56 -16.65 -14.45
CA LYS A 70 -16.29 -15.44 -15.24
C LYS A 70 -17.57 -14.92 -15.87
N MET A 71 -17.78 -13.60 -15.81
CA MET A 71 -18.96 -12.95 -16.35
C MET A 71 -18.64 -12.06 -17.56
N TYR A 72 -19.59 -12.00 -18.50
CA TYR A 72 -19.85 -10.95 -19.48
C TYR A 72 -18.64 -10.20 -20.08
N THR A 73 -18.14 -10.67 -21.23
CA THR A 73 -17.30 -9.84 -22.12
C THR A 73 -18.20 -9.12 -23.14
N MET A 74 -18.33 -7.79 -23.06
CA MET A 74 -19.16 -7.01 -24.00
C MET A 74 -18.68 -7.17 -25.46
N HIS A 75 -19.58 -7.68 -26.32
CA HIS A 75 -19.75 -7.57 -27.78
C HIS A 75 -18.58 -7.68 -28.79
N TYR A 76 -17.31 -7.55 -28.42
CA TYR A 76 -16.17 -7.64 -29.36
C TYR A 76 -15.42 -8.98 -29.36
N GLU A 77 -15.73 -9.88 -28.43
CA GLU A 77 -15.26 -11.28 -28.43
C GLU A 77 -16.42 -12.24 -28.71
N ARG A 78 -16.97 -12.20 -29.93
CA ARG A 78 -17.91 -13.23 -30.45
C ARG A 78 -17.20 -14.56 -30.80
N GLY A 79 -16.16 -14.92 -30.05
CA GLY A 79 -15.37 -16.13 -30.22
C GLY A 79 -15.47 -17.03 -28.99
N GLU A 80 -16.44 -17.94 -29.01
CA GLU A 80 -16.40 -19.29 -28.39
C GLU A 80 -16.18 -19.47 -26.87
N SER A 81 -16.85 -18.73 -25.99
CA SER A 81 -17.23 -19.33 -24.67
C SER A 81 -18.52 -18.75 -24.11
N ASP A 82 -19.47 -19.63 -23.79
CA ASP A 82 -20.81 -19.28 -23.30
C ASP A 82 -20.80 -19.20 -21.76
N HIS A 83 -20.65 -18.01 -21.18
CA HIS A 83 -20.45 -17.81 -19.73
C HIS A 83 -21.54 -18.38 -18.81
N TYR A 84 -22.73 -18.63 -19.35
CA TYR A 84 -23.80 -19.33 -18.65
C TYR A 84 -23.47 -20.81 -18.45
N SER A 85 -22.79 -21.45 -19.40
CA SER A 85 -22.34 -22.84 -19.27
C SER A 85 -21.31 -23.00 -18.16
N ASP A 86 -20.43 -22.00 -17.98
CA ASP A 86 -19.42 -21.97 -16.92
C ASP A 86 -20.01 -22.02 -15.51
N PHE A 87 -21.10 -21.29 -15.27
CA PHE A 87 -21.81 -21.33 -13.99
C PHE A 87 -22.54 -22.66 -13.82
N LEU A 88 -23.27 -23.10 -14.85
CA LEU A 88 -24.00 -24.37 -14.81
C LEU A 88 -23.08 -25.57 -14.61
N SER A 89 -21.87 -25.54 -15.15
CA SER A 89 -20.86 -26.57 -14.95
C SER A 89 -20.39 -26.64 -13.50
N THR A 90 -20.15 -25.49 -12.87
CA THR A 90 -19.81 -25.41 -11.44
C THR A 90 -20.95 -25.96 -10.58
N ILE A 91 -22.19 -25.58 -10.89
CA ILE A 91 -23.38 -26.11 -10.20
C ILE A 91 -23.55 -27.61 -10.46
N GLY A 92 -23.23 -28.08 -11.66
CA GLY A 92 -23.25 -29.51 -11.99
C GLY A 92 -22.26 -30.33 -11.19
N PHE A 93 -21.07 -29.80 -10.94
CA PHE A 93 -20.11 -30.39 -10.01
C PHE A 93 -20.65 -30.41 -8.57
N LEU A 94 -21.24 -29.32 -8.10
CA LEU A 94 -21.72 -29.21 -6.71
C LEU A 94 -22.97 -30.05 -6.43
N PHE A 95 -23.89 -30.16 -7.38
CA PHE A 95 -25.10 -31.00 -7.24
C PHE A 95 -24.84 -32.48 -7.49
N ASP A 96 -23.73 -32.83 -8.14
CA ASP A 96 -23.41 -34.19 -8.60
C ASP A 96 -24.58 -34.85 -9.37
N SER A 97 -25.34 -34.04 -10.13
CA SER A 97 -26.57 -34.46 -10.79
C SER A 97 -26.88 -33.63 -12.02
N LYS A 98 -26.77 -34.24 -13.21
CA LYS A 98 -27.11 -33.60 -14.49
C LYS A 98 -28.57 -33.17 -14.55
N LYS A 99 -29.48 -34.02 -14.09
CA LYS A 99 -30.93 -33.74 -14.10
C LYS A 99 -31.30 -32.55 -13.21
N GLU A 100 -30.68 -32.45 -12.03
CA GLU A 100 -30.92 -31.33 -11.11
C GLU A 100 -30.34 -30.02 -11.67
N THR A 101 -29.20 -30.10 -12.34
CA THR A 101 -28.53 -28.97 -13.01
C THR A 101 -29.34 -28.43 -14.18
N GLU A 102 -29.91 -29.31 -15.02
CA GLU A 102 -30.79 -28.92 -16.12
C GLU A 102 -32.06 -28.22 -15.60
N ALA A 103 -32.71 -28.78 -14.58
CA ALA A 103 -33.87 -28.15 -13.95
C ALA A 103 -33.56 -26.78 -13.33
N PHE A 104 -32.38 -26.64 -12.70
CA PHE A 104 -31.90 -25.36 -12.19
C PHE A 104 -31.64 -24.34 -13.31
N ALA A 105 -31.08 -24.78 -14.43
CA ALA A 105 -30.85 -23.92 -15.59
C ALA A 105 -32.16 -23.30 -16.10
N ASP A 106 -33.20 -24.11 -16.25
CA ASP A 106 -34.52 -23.66 -16.70
C ASP A 106 -35.16 -22.66 -15.71
N GLU A 107 -35.10 -22.93 -14.42
CA GLU A 107 -35.60 -22.03 -13.36
C GLU A 107 -34.87 -20.68 -13.37
N LEU A 108 -33.54 -20.70 -13.54
CA LEU A 108 -32.73 -19.49 -13.60
C LEU A 108 -33.00 -18.67 -14.87
N ALA A 109 -33.23 -19.34 -16.00
CA ALA A 109 -33.61 -18.70 -17.26
C ALA A 109 -34.99 -18.04 -17.15
N ALA A 110 -35.96 -18.70 -16.50
CA ALA A 110 -37.27 -18.14 -16.19
C ALA A 110 -37.16 -16.90 -15.29
N TYR A 111 -36.43 -17.00 -14.18
CA TYR A 111 -36.19 -15.89 -13.25
C TYR A 111 -35.61 -14.64 -13.94
N ARG A 112 -34.58 -14.81 -14.78
CA ARG A 112 -33.96 -13.70 -15.53
C ARG A 112 -34.94 -13.02 -16.49
N LYS A 113 -35.76 -13.81 -17.18
CA LYS A 113 -36.74 -13.30 -18.14
C LYS A 113 -37.85 -12.50 -17.45
N GLU A 114 -38.30 -12.96 -16.29
CA GLU A 114 -39.33 -12.28 -15.49
C GLU A 114 -38.82 -10.97 -14.88
N ILE A 115 -37.58 -10.92 -14.37
CA ILE A 115 -36.97 -9.66 -13.88
C ILE A 115 -36.90 -8.59 -14.97
N LEU A 116 -36.51 -8.97 -16.19
CA LEU A 116 -36.37 -8.03 -17.31
C LEU A 116 -37.72 -7.56 -17.88
N ARG A 117 -38.82 -8.24 -17.56
CA ARG A 117 -40.18 -7.96 -18.06
C ARG A 117 -41.16 -7.61 -16.95
N PHE A 118 -40.66 -7.24 -15.77
CA PHE A 118 -41.45 -7.07 -14.57
C PHE A 118 -42.72 -6.23 -14.79
N ASP A 119 -43.84 -6.77 -14.35
CA ASP A 119 -45.16 -6.14 -14.32
C ASP A 119 -45.80 -6.47 -12.96
N GLU A 120 -46.66 -5.61 -12.40
CA GLU A 120 -47.19 -5.78 -11.02
C GLU A 120 -47.94 -7.12 -10.81
N GLY A 121 -48.37 -7.77 -11.90
CA GLY A 121 -49.04 -9.08 -11.87
C GLY A 121 -48.12 -10.31 -11.72
N SER A 122 -46.80 -10.18 -11.90
CA SER A 122 -45.85 -11.31 -11.89
C SER A 122 -45.01 -11.44 -10.61
N GLU A 123 -45.23 -10.58 -9.61
CA GLU A 123 -44.49 -10.56 -8.35
C GLU A 123 -44.48 -11.91 -7.61
N ARG A 124 -45.65 -12.55 -7.47
CA ARG A 124 -45.76 -13.83 -6.76
C ARG A 124 -45.00 -14.96 -7.46
N GLU A 125 -45.10 -15.01 -8.78
CA GLU A 125 -44.41 -16.05 -9.56
C GLU A 125 -42.90 -15.86 -9.46
N LEU A 126 -42.42 -14.61 -9.54
CA LEU A 126 -41.00 -14.27 -9.40
C LEU A 126 -40.45 -14.63 -8.01
N LEU A 127 -41.20 -14.36 -6.94
CA LEU A 127 -40.83 -14.77 -5.58
C LEU A 127 -40.77 -16.29 -5.41
N CYS A 128 -41.75 -17.03 -5.95
CA CYS A 128 -41.72 -18.49 -5.90
C CYS A 128 -40.53 -19.08 -6.67
N THR A 129 -40.21 -18.55 -7.86
CA THR A 129 -39.04 -18.98 -8.63
C THR A 129 -37.75 -18.65 -7.88
N LYS A 130 -37.65 -17.46 -7.27
CA LYS A 130 -36.53 -17.06 -6.41
C LYS A 130 -36.33 -18.04 -5.26
N GLU A 131 -37.36 -18.31 -4.45
CA GLU A 131 -37.27 -19.21 -3.29
C GLU A 131 -36.84 -20.63 -3.69
N ALA A 132 -37.30 -21.12 -4.85
CA ALA A 132 -36.90 -22.41 -5.38
C ALA A 132 -35.40 -22.46 -5.71
N ILE A 133 -34.88 -21.39 -6.34
CA ILE A 133 -33.46 -21.24 -6.67
C ILE A 133 -32.62 -21.15 -5.38
N GLU A 134 -33.04 -20.34 -4.41
CA GLU A 134 -32.35 -20.19 -3.12
C GLU A 134 -32.22 -21.52 -2.38
N LYS A 135 -33.32 -22.27 -2.22
CA LYS A 135 -33.31 -23.57 -1.53
C LYS A 135 -32.35 -24.57 -2.16
N LYS A 136 -32.20 -24.55 -3.49
CA LYS A 136 -31.23 -25.42 -4.19
C LYS A 136 -29.80 -24.95 -3.97
N LEU A 137 -29.53 -23.66 -4.12
CA LEU A 137 -28.19 -23.11 -3.96
C LEU A 137 -27.68 -23.19 -2.51
N GLN A 138 -28.52 -22.91 -1.52
CA GLN A 138 -28.17 -22.95 -0.09
C GLN A 138 -27.76 -24.35 0.41
N ARG A 139 -28.06 -25.43 -0.34
CA ARG A 139 -27.58 -26.79 -0.02
C ARG A 139 -26.08 -26.97 -0.27
N VAL A 140 -25.50 -26.18 -1.18
CA VAL A 140 -24.12 -26.36 -1.66
C VAL A 140 -23.28 -25.09 -1.58
N MET A 141 -23.90 -23.95 -1.31
CA MET A 141 -23.26 -22.64 -1.32
C MET A 141 -23.79 -21.77 -0.20
N VAL A 142 -22.88 -21.13 0.52
CA VAL A 142 -23.16 -20.06 1.49
C VAL A 142 -22.34 -18.84 1.09
N ARG A 143 -22.94 -17.66 1.22
CA ARG A 143 -22.30 -16.38 0.90
C ARG A 143 -22.70 -15.32 1.91
N THR A 144 -21.73 -14.80 2.64
CA THR A 144 -21.92 -13.66 3.55
C THR A 144 -21.52 -12.38 2.84
N GLU A 145 -22.42 -11.40 2.81
CA GLU A 145 -22.23 -10.14 2.09
C GLU A 145 -22.02 -8.95 3.02
N ARG A 146 -21.11 -8.06 2.63
CA ARG A 146 -20.77 -6.84 3.39
C ARG A 146 -21.88 -5.79 3.32
N LEU A 147 -22.47 -5.63 2.14
CA LEU A 147 -23.49 -4.61 1.85
C LEU A 147 -24.77 -4.77 2.69
N ALA A 148 -25.02 -5.97 3.23
CA ALA A 148 -26.16 -6.26 4.09
C ALA A 148 -26.15 -5.49 5.41
N VAL A 149 -24.95 -5.10 5.86
CA VAL A 149 -24.70 -4.53 7.18
C VAL A 149 -24.66 -2.99 7.12
N THR A 150 -24.42 -2.41 5.94
CA THR A 150 -24.38 -0.95 5.75
C THR A 150 -25.76 -0.34 5.60
N ALA A 151 -25.98 0.83 6.21
CA ALA A 151 -27.27 1.54 6.21
C ALA A 151 -27.70 1.97 4.80
N ASP A 152 -26.74 2.37 3.95
CA ASP A 152 -26.98 2.78 2.55
C ASP A 152 -26.73 1.66 1.52
N ARG A 153 -26.38 0.45 1.98
CA ARG A 153 -26.02 -0.70 1.12
C ARG A 153 -25.00 -0.38 0.02
N ASN A 154 -24.17 0.66 0.16
CA ASN A 154 -23.14 1.02 -0.81
C ASN A 154 -21.76 0.48 -0.42
N GLY A 155 -21.61 -0.07 0.78
CA GLY A 155 -20.37 -0.73 1.21
C GLY A 155 -19.21 0.24 1.38
N MET A 156 -19.48 1.44 1.88
CA MET A 156 -18.49 2.51 2.06
C MET A 156 -17.72 2.87 0.78
N ILE A 157 -18.34 2.77 -0.40
CA ILE A 157 -17.72 3.20 -1.67
C ILE A 157 -18.48 4.41 -2.20
N MET A 158 -17.73 5.37 -2.76
CA MET A 158 -18.27 6.53 -3.45
C MET A 158 -17.56 6.74 -4.79
N GLU A 159 -18.25 7.34 -5.76
CA GLU A 159 -17.67 7.68 -7.07
C GLU A 159 -17.24 9.14 -7.13
N ALA A 160 -16.02 9.39 -7.59
CA ALA A 160 -15.51 10.73 -7.81
C ALA A 160 -15.94 11.29 -9.18
N LYS A 161 -16.13 12.61 -9.25
CA LYS A 161 -16.43 13.32 -10.50
C LYS A 161 -15.13 13.61 -11.27
N ASP A 162 -14.77 12.70 -12.16
CA ASP A 162 -13.46 12.70 -12.85
C ASP A 162 -13.59 12.92 -14.36
N LEU A 163 -14.30 13.96 -14.76
CA LEU A 163 -14.40 14.35 -16.16
C LEU A 163 -13.27 15.34 -16.49
N GLY A 164 -12.37 14.94 -17.38
CA GLY A 164 -11.26 15.77 -17.82
C GLY A 164 -11.67 16.90 -18.77
N GLU A 165 -10.74 17.82 -19.00
CA GLU A 165 -10.89 18.88 -20.01
C GLU A 165 -9.91 18.65 -21.17
N LEU A 166 -10.45 18.64 -22.39
CA LEU A 166 -9.69 18.33 -23.59
C LEU A 166 -8.99 19.59 -24.12
N THR A 167 -7.66 19.62 -24.06
CA THR A 167 -6.88 20.80 -24.49
C THR A 167 -6.47 20.76 -25.96
N PRO A 168 -6.21 21.91 -26.60
CA PRO A 168 -5.68 21.95 -27.97
C PRO A 168 -4.37 21.17 -28.13
N GLU A 169 -3.51 21.18 -27.12
CA GLU A 169 -2.22 20.47 -27.09
C GLU A 169 -2.44 18.95 -27.10
N GLU A 170 -3.45 18.45 -26.38
CA GLU A 170 -3.83 17.03 -26.39
C GLU A 170 -4.32 16.59 -27.79
N LEU A 171 -5.08 17.42 -28.49
CA LEU A 171 -5.51 17.13 -29.86
C LEU A 171 -4.36 17.19 -30.88
N LYS A 172 -3.43 18.13 -30.70
CA LYS A 172 -2.23 18.21 -31.53
C LYS A 172 -1.35 16.97 -31.34
N SER A 173 -1.20 16.48 -30.11
CA SER A 173 -0.42 15.27 -29.84
C SER A 173 -1.05 14.03 -30.46
N PHE A 174 -2.39 13.93 -30.45
CA PHE A 174 -3.12 12.89 -31.20
C PHE A 174 -2.84 12.96 -32.69
N ALA A 175 -2.99 14.15 -33.30
CA ALA A 175 -2.80 14.33 -34.73
C ALA A 175 -1.38 13.96 -35.18
N VAL A 176 -0.36 14.24 -34.36
CA VAL A 176 1.02 13.81 -34.62
C VAL A 176 1.13 12.28 -34.57
N LEU A 177 0.60 11.65 -33.52
CA LEU A 177 0.66 10.20 -33.35
C LEU A 177 -0.06 9.47 -34.49
N ASP A 178 -1.22 9.97 -34.92
CA ASP A 178 -1.99 9.42 -36.04
C ASP A 178 -1.23 9.54 -37.37
N ARG A 179 -0.61 10.69 -37.66
CA ARG A 179 0.27 10.84 -38.82
C ARG A 179 1.44 9.86 -38.79
N VAL A 180 2.09 9.70 -37.64
CA VAL A 180 3.17 8.70 -37.46
C VAL A 180 2.64 7.29 -37.69
N ALA A 181 1.47 6.94 -37.15
CA ALA A 181 0.86 5.63 -37.35
C ALA A 181 0.58 5.36 -38.84
N ASN A 182 0.03 6.34 -39.56
CA ASN A 182 -0.22 6.28 -41.00
C ASN A 182 1.07 6.08 -41.81
N ILE A 183 2.15 6.82 -41.51
CA ILE A 183 3.46 6.62 -42.16
C ILE A 183 4.00 5.20 -41.94
N LEU A 184 3.76 4.64 -40.75
CA LEU A 184 4.22 3.29 -40.37
C LEU A 184 3.26 2.17 -40.79
N GLY A 185 2.12 2.49 -41.42
CA GLY A 185 1.04 1.55 -41.69
C GLY A 185 0.55 0.83 -40.43
N SER A 186 0.54 1.53 -39.30
CA SER A 186 0.03 1.05 -38.01
C SER A 186 -1.44 1.45 -37.90
N GLY A 187 -2.29 0.60 -37.31
CA GLY A 187 -3.73 0.85 -37.19
C GLY A 187 -4.08 1.96 -36.19
N ASP A 188 -5.34 1.99 -35.76
CA ASP A 188 -5.89 3.00 -34.85
C ASP A 188 -5.08 3.14 -33.55
N VAL A 189 -4.75 4.38 -33.18
CA VAL A 189 -3.96 4.76 -32.00
C VAL A 189 -4.76 5.51 -30.93
N VAL A 190 -6.06 5.73 -31.14
CA VAL A 190 -6.92 6.52 -30.26
C VAL A 190 -6.87 6.01 -28.82
N GLU A 191 -7.03 4.71 -28.60
CA GLU A 191 -7.04 4.14 -27.23
C GLU A 191 -5.68 4.23 -26.53
N TYR A 192 -4.57 4.22 -27.28
CA TYR A 192 -3.25 4.50 -26.71
C TYR A 192 -3.14 5.96 -26.29
N TRP A 193 -3.52 6.90 -27.17
CA TRP A 193 -3.45 8.33 -26.93
C TRP A 193 -4.29 8.76 -25.72
N LYS A 194 -5.53 8.27 -25.60
CA LYS A 194 -6.39 8.54 -24.44
C LYS A 194 -5.76 8.06 -23.13
N SER A 195 -4.95 7.01 -23.19
CA SER A 195 -4.43 6.32 -22.01
C SER A 195 -3.12 6.91 -21.50
N ALA A 196 -2.24 7.44 -22.36
CA ALA A 196 -0.99 8.03 -21.88
C ALA A 196 -0.41 9.08 -22.84
N PRO A 197 0.27 10.11 -22.32
CA PRO A 197 1.07 11.05 -23.09
C PRO A 197 2.42 10.46 -23.52
N TYR A 198 3.13 11.16 -24.41
CA TYR A 198 4.52 10.88 -24.80
C TYR A 198 4.78 9.42 -25.18
N LEU A 199 3.81 8.77 -25.83
CA LEU A 199 3.80 7.32 -26.06
C LEU A 199 5.05 6.81 -26.77
N LEU A 200 5.51 7.53 -27.80
CA LEU A 200 6.71 7.12 -28.54
C LEU A 200 7.98 7.21 -27.68
N SER A 201 8.03 8.04 -26.64
CA SER A 201 9.14 8.09 -25.69
C SER A 201 9.09 6.92 -24.71
N PHE A 202 7.91 6.52 -24.24
CA PHE A 202 7.78 5.53 -23.14
C PHE A 202 7.49 4.09 -23.57
N MET A 203 6.82 3.86 -24.70
CA MET A 203 6.47 2.50 -25.16
C MET A 203 7.71 1.63 -25.30
N ASP A 204 7.64 0.38 -24.87
CA ASP A 204 8.71 -0.58 -25.07
C ASP A 204 8.59 -1.29 -26.44
N LYS A 205 9.71 -1.40 -27.16
CA LYS A 205 9.76 -2.03 -28.51
C LYS A 205 9.39 -3.52 -28.51
N THR A 206 9.48 -4.17 -27.35
CA THR A 206 9.13 -5.57 -27.14
C THR A 206 7.62 -5.75 -27.11
N ASP A 207 6.91 -4.85 -26.44
CA ASP A 207 5.48 -4.98 -26.13
C ASP A 207 4.58 -4.28 -27.17
N TYR A 208 5.09 -3.27 -27.88
CA TYR A 208 4.29 -2.45 -28.80
C TYR A 208 4.80 -2.51 -30.25
N GLN A 209 3.93 -2.97 -31.15
CA GLN A 209 4.25 -3.08 -32.59
C GLN A 209 4.56 -1.72 -33.23
N ILE A 210 3.77 -0.68 -32.91
CA ILE A 210 3.99 0.68 -33.44
C ILE A 210 5.37 1.21 -33.07
N LYS A 211 5.81 1.04 -31.82
CA LYS A 211 7.15 1.42 -31.36
C LYS A 211 8.25 0.63 -32.05
N ARG A 212 8.07 -0.68 -32.24
CA ARG A 212 9.02 -1.54 -32.96
C ARG A 212 9.20 -1.07 -34.40
N ARG A 213 8.09 -0.78 -35.10
CA ARG A 213 8.11 -0.25 -36.48
C ARG A 213 8.73 1.14 -36.53
N PHE A 214 8.38 2.01 -35.59
CA PHE A 214 8.95 3.35 -35.48
C PHE A 214 10.48 3.28 -35.40
N ILE A 215 11.05 2.53 -34.44
CA ILE A 215 12.50 2.39 -34.30
C ILE A 215 13.15 1.79 -35.55
N SER A 216 12.51 0.79 -36.16
CA SER A 216 13.04 0.18 -37.38
C SER A 216 13.10 1.16 -38.55
N LYS A 217 12.07 1.99 -38.73
CA LYS A 217 11.95 2.93 -39.85
C LYS A 217 12.65 4.26 -39.58
N TYR A 218 12.89 4.61 -38.33
CA TYR A 218 13.66 5.80 -37.96
C TYR A 218 15.15 5.70 -38.33
N LYS A 219 15.64 4.49 -38.64
CA LYS A 219 17.00 4.23 -39.16
C LYS A 219 17.12 4.31 -40.68
N ASP A 220 16.01 4.47 -41.39
CA ASP A 220 15.94 4.55 -42.85
C ASP A 220 15.81 6.02 -43.25
N ASP A 221 16.72 6.54 -44.08
CA ASP A 221 16.82 7.98 -44.38
C ASP A 221 15.54 8.59 -45.00
N ASP A 222 14.80 7.85 -45.82
CA ASP A 222 13.56 8.35 -46.46
C ASP A 222 12.41 8.42 -45.44
N TYR A 223 12.27 7.37 -44.64
CA TYR A 223 11.28 7.33 -43.57
C TYR A 223 11.63 8.29 -42.42
N GLN A 224 12.90 8.43 -42.09
CA GLN A 224 13.36 9.29 -41.00
C GLN A 224 12.97 10.75 -41.26
N LYS A 225 13.17 11.26 -42.49
CA LYS A 225 12.75 12.62 -42.84
C LYS A 225 11.23 12.83 -42.70
N LYS A 226 10.44 11.86 -43.15
CA LYS A 226 8.97 11.89 -43.02
C LYS A 226 8.52 11.87 -41.55
N LEU A 227 9.15 11.03 -40.73
CA LEU A 227 8.86 10.92 -39.30
C LEU A 227 9.29 12.18 -38.54
N ILE A 228 10.46 12.74 -38.82
CA ILE A 228 10.93 14.01 -38.22
C ILE A 228 9.99 15.16 -38.60
N GLY A 229 9.55 15.24 -39.86
CA GLY A 229 8.56 16.22 -40.29
C GLY A 229 7.24 16.10 -39.50
N ALA A 230 6.70 14.87 -39.39
CA ALA A 230 5.47 14.63 -38.66
C ALA A 230 5.56 15.01 -37.16
N LEU A 231 6.74 14.80 -36.54
CA LEU A 231 7.03 15.15 -35.15
C LEU A 231 7.28 16.65 -34.96
N GLY A 232 7.91 17.32 -35.92
CA GLY A 232 8.23 18.76 -35.86
C GLY A 232 6.98 19.66 -35.90
N ASP A 233 5.89 19.17 -36.50
CA ASP A 233 4.61 19.87 -36.59
C ASP A 233 3.83 19.93 -35.25
N GLY A 234 4.31 19.28 -34.19
CA GLY A 234 3.61 19.21 -32.91
C GLY A 234 4.50 19.46 -31.71
N ALA A 235 4.28 20.59 -31.05
CA ALA A 235 4.72 20.78 -29.68
C ALA A 235 4.17 19.63 -28.80
N ASN A 236 5.03 19.03 -27.97
CA ASN A 236 4.68 18.01 -26.97
C ASN A 236 4.36 16.59 -27.46
N ALA A 237 4.77 16.20 -28.67
CA ALA A 237 4.64 14.80 -29.13
C ALA A 237 5.64 13.83 -28.45
N LEU A 238 6.82 14.35 -28.08
CA LEU A 238 7.91 13.62 -27.43
C LEU A 238 8.30 14.33 -26.13
N LEU A 239 8.86 13.59 -25.18
CA LEU A 239 9.36 14.15 -23.93
C LEU A 239 10.80 14.66 -24.13
N PRO A 240 11.05 15.99 -24.07
CA PRO A 240 12.39 16.55 -24.23
C PRO A 240 13.24 16.35 -22.98
N TRP A 241 14.46 15.81 -23.13
CA TRP A 241 15.39 15.63 -22.01
C TRP A 241 15.82 16.95 -21.38
N GLU A 242 16.02 18.01 -22.18
CA GLU A 242 16.43 19.33 -21.69
C GLU A 242 15.42 19.93 -20.68
N THR A 243 14.14 19.62 -20.82
CA THR A 243 13.12 20.04 -19.84
C THR A 243 13.28 19.29 -18.52
N ILE A 244 13.65 18.00 -18.57
CA ILE A 244 13.89 17.17 -17.38
C ILE A 244 15.19 17.55 -16.69
N SER A 245 16.28 17.71 -17.46
CA SER A 245 17.62 18.00 -16.93
C SER A 245 17.62 19.29 -16.10
N ASP A 246 16.87 20.28 -16.56
CA ASP A 246 16.81 21.61 -15.97
C ASP A 246 15.68 21.76 -14.92
N TYR A 247 15.03 20.64 -14.54
CA TYR A 247 13.88 20.65 -13.62
C TYR A 247 12.75 21.62 -14.04
N HIS A 248 12.49 21.74 -15.35
CA HIS A 248 11.38 22.52 -15.88
C HIS A 248 10.05 21.77 -15.77
N LYS A 249 8.94 22.50 -15.71
CA LYS A 249 7.60 21.87 -15.63
C LYS A 249 7.35 21.11 -16.92
N VAL A 250 6.96 19.84 -16.79
CA VAL A 250 6.49 19.03 -17.92
C VAL A 250 4.96 19.11 -17.93
N ASP A 251 4.38 19.48 -19.07
CA ASP A 251 2.93 19.42 -19.24
C ASP A 251 2.49 17.95 -19.28
N PRO A 252 1.55 17.50 -18.44
CA PRO A 252 1.03 16.13 -18.50
C PRO A 252 0.52 15.72 -19.88
N CYS A 253 0.07 16.66 -20.73
CA CYS A 253 -0.45 16.41 -22.09
C CYS A 253 -1.46 15.26 -22.17
N ASN A 254 -2.20 15.03 -21.08
CA ASN A 254 -3.22 14.01 -20.94
C ASN A 254 -4.12 14.36 -19.76
N SER A 255 -5.41 14.48 -20.02
CA SER A 255 -6.41 14.87 -19.02
C SER A 255 -6.47 13.93 -17.82
N LYS A 256 -6.35 12.61 -18.03
CA LYS A 256 -6.40 11.63 -16.93
C LYS A 256 -5.20 11.79 -15.99
N LEU A 257 -4.02 12.04 -16.55
CA LEU A 257 -2.79 12.28 -15.78
C LEU A 257 -2.85 13.61 -15.02
N ARG A 258 -3.47 14.65 -15.61
CA ARG A 258 -3.70 15.92 -14.91
C ARG A 258 -4.57 15.72 -13.67
N ILE A 259 -5.70 15.03 -13.80
CA ILE A 259 -6.58 14.69 -12.66
C ILE A 259 -5.81 13.95 -11.55
N LEU A 260 -5.00 12.94 -11.93
CA LEU A 260 -4.22 12.18 -10.95
C LEU A 260 -3.17 13.07 -10.25
N LEU A 261 -2.46 13.92 -11.00
CA LEU A 261 -1.47 14.85 -10.44
C LEU A 261 -2.14 15.87 -9.51
N ASP A 262 -3.28 16.43 -9.91
CA ASP A 262 -4.02 17.43 -9.16
C ASP A 262 -4.43 16.93 -7.76
N ARG A 263 -4.79 15.64 -7.66
CA ARG A 263 -5.19 15.01 -6.39
C ARG A 263 -4.03 14.46 -5.56
N THR A 264 -2.85 14.31 -6.15
CA THR A 264 -1.70 13.69 -5.49
C THR A 264 -0.56 14.67 -5.31
N VAL A 265 0.19 14.95 -6.37
CA VAL A 265 1.38 15.81 -6.30
C VAL A 265 0.99 17.26 -6.05
N GLU A 266 -0.10 17.75 -6.61
CA GLU A 266 -0.50 19.15 -6.47
C GLU A 266 -1.15 19.46 -5.12
N SER A 267 -1.78 18.48 -4.47
CA SER A 267 -2.39 18.59 -3.12
C SER A 267 -1.37 18.64 -1.97
N GLY A 268 -0.08 18.80 -2.28
CA GLY A 268 0.99 18.89 -1.28
C GLY A 268 1.62 17.56 -0.89
N ALA A 269 1.14 16.41 -1.39
CA ALA A 269 1.70 15.10 -1.01
C ALA A 269 3.18 14.92 -1.39
N TRP A 270 3.70 15.72 -2.31
CA TRP A 270 5.15 15.76 -2.59
C TRP A 270 5.98 16.15 -1.37
N GLN A 271 5.42 16.82 -0.37
CA GLN A 271 6.14 17.15 0.87
C GLN A 271 6.12 16.00 1.88
N LEU A 272 5.41 14.91 1.60
CA LEU A 272 5.27 13.77 2.49
C LEU A 272 6.37 12.72 2.25
N LEU A 273 6.90 12.20 3.35
CA LEU A 273 7.75 11.01 3.39
C LEU A 273 6.97 9.78 3.87
N TRP A 274 5.90 10.00 4.63
CA TRP A 274 4.89 9.02 5.01
C TRP A 274 3.51 9.68 5.08
N ILE A 275 2.47 8.87 5.05
CA ILE A 275 1.08 9.34 5.23
C ILE A 275 0.85 9.73 6.70
N PRO A 276 0.10 10.81 6.98
CA PRO A 276 -0.34 11.11 8.33
C PRO A 276 -1.02 9.92 9.02
N PRO A 277 -0.92 9.81 10.36
CA PRO A 277 -1.62 8.76 11.10
C PRO A 277 -3.13 9.01 11.08
N SER A 278 -3.91 7.92 11.14
CA SER A 278 -5.36 8.00 11.29
C SER A 278 -5.76 8.61 12.64
N LEU A 279 -4.94 8.42 13.69
CA LEU A 279 -5.14 8.94 15.03
C LEU A 279 -3.91 9.76 15.49
N PRO A 280 -3.79 11.05 15.12
CA PRO A 280 -2.67 11.89 15.57
C PRO A 280 -2.73 12.12 17.09
N TYR A 281 -1.58 12.05 17.75
CA TYR A 281 -1.51 12.23 19.22
C TYR A 281 -1.53 13.71 19.61
N TYR A 282 -1.07 14.57 18.73
CA TYR A 282 -1.03 16.00 18.93
C TYR A 282 -1.28 16.73 17.62
N LYS A 283 -1.83 17.94 17.73
CA LYS A 283 -2.12 18.82 16.61
C LYS A 283 -0.86 19.60 16.21
N ILE A 284 -0.55 19.57 14.92
CA ILE A 284 0.55 20.30 14.32
C ILE A 284 0.05 21.61 13.71
N THR A 285 0.78 22.69 13.92
CA THR A 285 0.44 24.03 13.41
C THR A 285 1.41 24.53 12.34
N THR A 286 2.53 23.84 12.11
CA THR A 286 3.58 24.24 11.16
C THR A 286 4.16 23.06 10.39
N GLY A 287 4.77 23.33 9.24
CA GLY A 287 5.41 22.29 8.42
C GLY A 287 4.41 21.56 7.50
N PRO A 288 4.89 20.53 6.78
CA PRO A 288 4.14 19.96 5.66
C PRO A 288 2.85 19.24 6.07
N TYR A 289 2.80 18.70 7.30
CA TYR A 289 1.63 18.00 7.84
C TYR A 289 0.56 18.92 8.45
N ALA A 290 0.76 20.24 8.44
CA ALA A 290 -0.20 21.19 9.02
C ALA A 290 -1.42 21.44 8.11
N ALA A 291 -1.28 21.24 6.80
CA ALA A 291 -2.36 21.49 5.83
C ALA A 291 -3.44 20.40 5.91
N GLN A 292 -4.71 20.80 5.91
CA GLN A 292 -5.84 19.86 5.99
C GLN A 292 -5.85 18.85 4.83
N GLU A 293 -5.62 19.32 3.60
CA GLU A 293 -5.54 18.48 2.40
C GLU A 293 -4.49 17.37 2.53
N VAL A 294 -3.40 17.66 3.24
CA VAL A 294 -2.32 16.70 3.52
C VAL A 294 -2.71 15.74 4.64
N GLN A 295 -3.41 16.21 5.67
CA GLN A 295 -3.90 15.37 6.79
C GLN A 295 -4.91 14.32 6.32
N ASP A 296 -5.71 14.65 5.31
CA ASP A 296 -6.70 13.74 4.73
C ASP A 296 -6.15 12.84 3.62
N TYR A 297 -4.86 12.97 3.29
CA TYR A 297 -4.22 12.27 2.17
C TYR A 297 -4.22 10.75 2.33
N THR A 298 -4.32 10.04 1.21
CA THR A 298 -4.18 8.59 1.12
C THR A 298 -3.44 8.21 -0.15
N LYS A 299 -2.95 6.96 -0.22
CA LYS A 299 -2.39 6.42 -1.46
C LYS A 299 -3.47 6.17 -2.51
N SER A 300 -3.01 6.12 -3.75
CA SER A 300 -3.81 5.85 -4.94
C SER A 300 -3.32 4.59 -5.65
N LEU A 301 -4.24 3.65 -5.91
CA LEU A 301 -4.00 2.43 -6.69
C LEU A 301 -4.61 2.58 -8.10
N VAL A 302 -3.78 2.47 -9.15
CA VAL A 302 -4.21 2.72 -10.53
C VAL A 302 -4.17 1.45 -11.36
N PHE A 303 -5.31 1.07 -11.94
CA PHE A 303 -5.45 -0.08 -12.85
C PHE A 303 -5.58 0.37 -14.31
N SER A 304 -4.63 -0.06 -15.14
CA SER A 304 -4.61 0.20 -16.57
C SER A 304 -4.73 -1.07 -17.40
N SER A 305 -5.30 -0.96 -18.60
CA SER A 305 -5.28 -2.03 -19.61
C SER A 305 -3.95 -2.08 -20.38
N TRP A 306 -3.13 -1.03 -20.31
CA TRP A 306 -1.94 -0.87 -21.13
C TRP A 306 -0.66 -0.80 -20.29
N LYS A 307 0.34 -1.62 -20.65
CA LYS A 307 1.65 -1.69 -19.97
C LYS A 307 2.44 -0.36 -19.95
N VAL A 308 2.24 0.53 -20.93
CA VAL A 308 2.90 1.84 -21.00
C VAL A 308 2.41 2.79 -19.89
N VAL A 309 1.15 2.67 -19.46
CA VAL A 309 0.54 3.61 -18.50
C VAL A 309 1.23 3.57 -17.13
N PRO A 310 1.44 2.40 -16.49
CA PRO A 310 2.19 2.36 -15.24
C PRO A 310 3.58 2.99 -15.32
N LYS A 311 4.27 2.82 -16.46
CA LYS A 311 5.59 3.41 -16.70
C LYS A 311 5.52 4.93 -16.76
N VAL A 312 4.53 5.48 -17.47
CA VAL A 312 4.32 6.93 -17.61
C VAL A 312 3.90 7.57 -16.29
N ILE A 313 2.94 6.98 -15.57
CA ILE A 313 2.51 7.46 -14.24
C ILE A 313 3.68 7.48 -13.26
N ALA A 314 4.41 6.37 -13.16
CA ALA A 314 5.56 6.26 -12.27
C ALA A 314 6.63 7.32 -12.57
N ALA A 315 6.94 7.52 -13.85
CA ALA A 315 7.97 8.45 -14.30
C ALA A 315 7.56 9.93 -14.10
N LEU A 316 6.39 10.34 -14.60
CA LEU A 316 5.98 11.75 -14.60
C LEU A 316 5.54 12.23 -13.22
N CYS A 317 4.82 11.41 -12.44
CA CYS A 317 4.44 11.79 -11.08
C CYS A 317 5.66 11.87 -10.15
N SER A 318 6.62 10.95 -10.30
CA SER A 318 7.87 11.01 -9.52
C SER A 318 8.73 12.20 -9.91
N TYR A 319 8.85 12.48 -11.20
CA TYR A 319 9.57 13.65 -11.69
C TYR A 319 8.94 14.96 -11.17
N GLU A 320 7.63 15.14 -11.24
CA GLU A 320 6.99 16.37 -10.76
C GLU A 320 7.14 16.53 -9.23
N ALA A 321 7.00 15.44 -8.46
CA ALA A 321 7.25 15.48 -7.02
C ALA A 321 8.71 15.86 -6.69
N GLU A 322 9.69 15.23 -7.37
CA GLU A 322 11.12 15.54 -7.21
C GLU A 322 11.42 16.99 -7.61
N ARG A 323 10.91 17.44 -8.76
CA ARG A 323 11.04 18.81 -9.25
C ARG A 323 10.56 19.82 -8.22
N ARG A 324 9.42 19.58 -7.56
CA ARG A 324 8.90 20.49 -6.53
C ARG A 324 9.81 20.56 -5.32
N MET A 325 10.32 19.43 -4.85
CA MET A 325 11.30 19.40 -3.75
C MET A 325 12.56 20.17 -4.11
N VAL A 326 13.12 19.91 -5.29
CA VAL A 326 14.32 20.61 -5.77
C VAL A 326 14.05 22.10 -5.91
N ARG A 327 12.89 22.48 -6.47
CA ARG A 327 12.58 23.88 -6.70
C ARG A 327 12.22 24.69 -5.45
N ALA A 328 11.78 24.02 -4.40
CA ALA A 328 11.59 24.61 -3.08
C ALA A 328 12.93 24.89 -2.37
N GLY A 329 14.02 24.24 -2.79
CA GLY A 329 15.36 24.48 -2.27
C GLY A 329 16.04 25.74 -2.82
N THR A 330 17.13 26.14 -2.18
CA THR A 330 17.91 27.36 -2.52
C THR A 330 18.90 27.19 -3.67
N MET A 331 19.23 25.95 -4.05
CA MET A 331 20.19 25.64 -5.11
C MET A 331 19.65 24.56 -6.06
N TYR A 332 19.75 24.80 -7.37
CA TYR A 332 19.17 23.99 -8.44
C TYR A 332 20.30 23.28 -9.23
N PRO A 333 20.80 22.13 -8.77
CA PRO A 333 21.71 21.33 -9.59
C PRO A 333 20.99 20.78 -10.81
N ASP A 334 21.75 20.51 -11.88
CA ASP A 334 21.26 19.70 -13.00
C ASP A 334 20.82 18.32 -12.50
N TYR A 335 19.76 17.76 -13.09
CA TYR A 335 19.16 16.48 -12.71
C TYR A 335 20.19 15.32 -12.66
N THR A 336 21.20 15.32 -13.55
CA THR A 336 22.23 14.28 -13.57
C THR A 336 23.29 14.47 -12.49
N GLU A 337 23.62 15.72 -12.18
CA GLU A 337 24.67 16.09 -11.23
C GLU A 337 24.16 16.20 -9.79
N GLU A 338 22.85 16.34 -9.56
CA GLU A 338 22.26 16.42 -8.22
C GLU A 338 22.74 15.31 -7.29
N ARG A 339 22.75 14.05 -7.76
CA ARG A 339 23.20 12.90 -6.95
C ARG A 339 24.70 12.86 -6.70
N LYS A 340 25.51 13.44 -7.59
CA LYS A 340 26.97 13.45 -7.45
C LYS A 340 27.44 14.59 -6.56
N THR A 341 26.73 15.70 -6.59
CA THR A 341 27.10 16.94 -5.90
C THR A 341 26.53 17.01 -4.48
N ARG A 342 25.39 16.37 -4.19
CA ARG A 342 24.80 16.36 -2.84
C ARG A 342 25.36 15.21 -2.00
N ALA A 343 26.28 15.56 -1.11
CA ALA A 343 26.79 14.66 -0.09
C ALA A 343 25.66 14.18 0.83
N ARG A 344 25.69 12.89 1.17
CA ARG A 344 24.86 12.32 2.25
C ARG A 344 25.27 13.00 3.56
N LEU A 345 24.29 13.46 4.34
CA LEU A 345 24.53 14.31 5.51
C LEU A 345 24.50 13.56 6.85
N LEU A 346 23.93 12.35 6.87
CA LEU A 346 23.85 11.49 8.04
C LEU A 346 24.79 10.29 7.84
N GLU A 347 26.09 10.52 7.91
CA GLU A 347 27.12 9.50 7.71
C GLU A 347 28.09 9.40 8.88
N PHE A 348 28.72 8.23 9.00
CA PHE A 348 29.74 7.91 9.99
C PHE A 348 31.12 8.05 9.35
N ASN A 349 31.62 9.29 9.29
CA ASN A 349 32.85 9.61 8.58
C ASN A 349 33.99 9.85 9.57
N VAL A 350 35.16 9.25 9.30
CA VAL A 350 36.37 9.49 10.10
C VAL A 350 37.32 10.37 9.30
N SER A 351 37.70 11.51 9.87
CA SER A 351 38.57 12.49 9.22
C SER A 351 39.64 12.92 10.22
N GLU A 352 40.92 12.79 9.82
CA GLU A 352 42.08 13.09 10.68
C GLU A 352 42.06 12.34 12.03
N GLY A 353 41.53 11.11 12.03
CA GLY A 353 41.39 10.28 13.24
C GLY A 353 40.23 10.66 14.15
N GLN A 354 39.45 11.70 13.83
CA GLN A 354 38.27 12.11 14.59
C GLN A 354 36.97 11.60 13.93
N CYS A 355 36.06 11.10 14.76
CA CYS A 355 34.71 10.70 14.34
C CYS A 355 33.84 11.95 14.08
N LYS A 356 33.48 12.17 12.82
CA LYS A 356 32.53 13.21 12.38
C LYS A 356 31.16 12.58 12.13
N GLY A 357 30.11 13.21 12.65
CA GLY A 357 28.74 12.71 12.51
C GLY A 357 28.21 11.93 13.72
N MET A 358 28.82 12.08 14.91
CA MET A 358 28.33 11.47 16.15
C MET A 358 26.85 11.79 16.47
N SER A 359 26.33 12.93 15.99
CA SER A 359 24.92 13.29 16.13
C SER A 359 23.96 12.35 15.39
N VAL A 360 24.43 11.50 14.47
CA VAL A 360 23.57 10.48 13.83
C VAL A 360 23.03 9.49 14.88
N PHE A 361 23.73 9.27 16.00
CA PHE A 361 23.21 8.44 17.09
C PHE A 361 21.97 9.02 17.78
N THR A 362 21.68 10.32 17.64
CA THR A 362 20.40 10.89 18.09
C THR A 362 19.20 10.27 17.38
N LEU A 363 19.39 9.71 16.18
CA LEU A 363 18.36 9.03 15.39
C LEU A 363 18.42 7.50 15.56
N LEU A 364 19.61 6.93 15.81
CA LEU A 364 19.85 5.49 15.77
C LEU A 364 19.87 4.79 17.12
N TYR A 365 20.24 5.48 18.21
CA TYR A 365 20.37 4.83 19.50
C TYR A 365 19.00 4.60 20.15
N PRO A 366 18.61 3.34 20.42
CA PRO A 366 17.30 2.99 20.97
C PRO A 366 17.28 3.19 22.50
N CYS A 367 17.27 4.46 22.93
CA CYS A 367 17.30 4.79 24.36
C CYS A 367 16.06 4.29 25.10
N LEU A 368 16.22 3.27 25.95
CA LEU A 368 15.12 2.64 26.68
C LEU A 368 14.49 3.62 27.67
N THR A 369 15.31 4.40 28.38
CA THR A 369 14.82 5.37 29.37
C THR A 369 13.83 6.35 28.73
N LEU A 370 14.15 6.88 27.54
CA LEU A 370 13.26 7.80 26.82
C LEU A 370 12.04 7.09 26.23
N ALA A 371 12.19 5.86 25.74
CA ALA A 371 11.06 5.10 25.21
C ALA A 371 10.04 4.77 26.31
N GLU A 372 10.51 4.33 27.48
CA GLU A 372 9.66 3.90 28.60
C GLU A 372 9.09 5.08 29.41
N ARG A 373 9.91 6.07 29.75
CA ARG A 373 9.54 7.12 30.73
C ARG A 373 8.99 8.39 30.10
N VAL A 374 9.04 8.54 28.79
CA VAL A 374 8.59 9.74 28.08
C VAL A 374 7.68 9.30 26.94
N ASN A 375 6.36 9.33 27.15
CA ASN A 375 5.38 8.80 26.21
C ASN A 375 4.42 9.91 25.73
N PRO A 376 4.51 10.35 24.46
CA PRO A 376 3.66 11.44 23.95
C PRO A 376 2.17 11.10 23.92
N LEU A 377 1.77 9.83 23.79
CA LEU A 377 0.38 9.42 23.87
C LEU A 377 -0.17 9.71 25.27
N GLN A 378 0.52 9.21 26.30
CA GLN A 378 0.10 9.39 27.69
C GLN A 378 0.04 10.86 28.09
N GLU A 379 1.03 11.65 27.70
CA GLU A 379 1.03 13.09 27.96
C GLU A 379 -0.11 13.81 27.24
N SER A 380 -0.40 13.43 25.99
CA SER A 380 -1.54 13.99 25.26
C SER A 380 -2.86 13.63 25.94
N LEU A 381 -3.03 12.38 26.39
CA LEU A 381 -4.22 11.93 27.12
C LEU A 381 -4.40 12.63 28.48
N SER A 382 -3.30 12.96 29.17
CA SER A 382 -3.36 13.68 30.45
C SER A 382 -3.81 15.13 30.27
N LEU A 383 -3.48 15.74 29.12
CA LEU A 383 -3.77 17.12 28.78
C LEU A 383 -5.09 17.33 28.01
N ILE A 384 -5.67 16.27 27.43
CA ILE A 384 -6.95 16.34 26.70
C ILE A 384 -8.12 16.71 27.62
N ASN A 385 -8.86 17.74 27.23
CA ASN A 385 -10.08 18.18 27.93
C ASN A 385 -11.33 18.18 27.01
N ASP A 386 -11.18 18.59 25.73
CA ASP A 386 -12.33 18.88 24.85
C ASP A 386 -12.42 17.92 23.64
N GLY A 387 -11.94 16.67 23.78
CA GLY A 387 -11.98 15.66 22.71
C GLY A 387 -10.90 15.79 21.62
N ASN A 388 -10.36 16.99 21.40
CA ASN A 388 -9.36 17.26 20.37
C ASN A 388 -7.91 17.01 20.85
N PRO A 389 -7.00 16.56 19.96
CA PRO A 389 -5.57 16.47 20.27
C PRO A 389 -4.98 17.83 20.69
N VAL A 390 -4.07 17.80 21.65
CA VAL A 390 -3.40 18.99 22.19
C VAL A 390 -2.42 19.56 21.16
N GLU A 391 -2.25 20.88 21.13
CA GLU A 391 -1.24 21.51 20.28
C GLU A 391 0.19 21.10 20.67
N ILE A 392 1.03 20.89 19.66
CA ILE A 392 2.41 20.41 19.84
C ILE A 392 3.27 21.29 20.77
N ASN A 393 3.12 22.61 20.73
CA ASN A 393 3.91 23.52 21.58
C ASN A 393 3.58 23.34 23.08
N THR A 394 2.32 23.06 23.39
CA THR A 394 1.88 22.76 24.76
C THR A 394 2.45 21.42 25.21
N LEU A 395 2.40 20.40 24.35
CA LEU A 395 3.01 19.09 24.63
C LEU A 395 4.52 19.20 24.86
N ILE A 396 5.25 19.91 23.99
CA ILE A 396 6.69 20.16 24.12
C ILE A 396 7.00 20.80 25.47
N SER A 397 6.26 21.85 25.86
CA SER A 397 6.50 22.56 27.13
C SER A 397 6.37 21.65 28.36
N VAL A 398 5.38 20.75 28.35
CA VAL A 398 5.19 19.76 29.43
C VAL A 398 6.29 18.71 29.43
N MET A 399 6.66 18.23 28.24
CA MET A 399 7.71 17.22 28.09
C MET A 399 9.10 17.76 28.48
N GLU A 400 9.41 19.01 28.15
CA GLU A 400 10.66 19.66 28.57
C GLU A 400 10.78 19.71 30.09
N LYS A 401 9.69 19.99 30.82
CA LYS A 401 9.67 19.96 32.28
C LYS A 401 9.97 18.55 32.81
N ARG A 402 9.28 17.53 32.29
CA ARG A 402 9.48 16.13 32.68
C ARG A 402 10.91 15.65 32.38
N LEU A 403 11.45 16.04 31.23
CA LEU A 403 12.81 15.70 30.83
C LEU A 403 13.87 16.45 31.64
N SER A 404 13.60 17.69 32.06
CA SER A 404 14.48 18.41 32.98
C SER A 404 14.61 17.66 34.31
N GLU A 405 13.51 17.17 34.87
CA GLU A 405 13.53 16.36 36.10
C GLU A 405 14.25 15.02 35.89
N LEU A 406 14.01 14.36 34.75
CA LEU A 406 14.64 13.08 34.41
C LEU A 406 16.15 13.19 34.17
N LEU A 407 16.61 14.28 33.52
CA LEU A 407 18.00 14.47 33.13
C LEU A 407 18.84 15.10 34.24
N PHE A 408 18.24 15.86 35.16
CA PHE A 408 18.93 16.51 36.27
C PHE A 408 19.94 15.62 37.02
N PRO A 409 19.59 14.42 37.50
CA PRO A 409 20.55 13.59 38.23
C PRO A 409 21.71 13.09 37.35
N VAL A 410 21.49 12.93 36.05
CA VAL A 410 22.54 12.57 35.08
C VAL A 410 23.50 13.74 34.88
N LEU A 411 22.98 14.97 34.75
CA LEU A 411 23.80 16.17 34.62
C LEU A 411 24.63 16.40 35.89
N ASP A 412 24.02 16.28 37.06
CA ASP A 412 24.70 16.48 38.35
C ASP A 412 25.88 15.51 38.53
N TYR A 413 25.69 14.24 38.13
CA TYR A 413 26.72 13.22 38.26
C TYR A 413 27.84 13.32 37.21
N TYR A 414 27.49 13.49 35.93
CA TYR A 414 28.41 13.37 34.80
C TYR A 414 28.95 14.71 34.26
N SER A 415 28.43 15.86 34.69
CA SER A 415 28.91 17.17 34.27
C SER A 415 30.08 17.66 35.10
N THR A 416 31.00 18.37 34.46
CA THR A 416 32.02 19.21 35.08
C THR A 416 31.94 20.64 34.55
N PRO A 417 32.15 21.67 35.39
CA PRO A 417 32.19 23.06 34.90
C PRO A 417 33.29 23.25 33.84
N SER A 418 32.92 23.78 32.68
CA SER A 418 33.85 24.15 31.60
C SER A 418 33.46 25.49 30.99
N TYR A 419 34.43 26.19 30.40
CA TYR A 419 34.21 27.51 29.80
C TYR A 419 33.35 27.44 28.52
N ALA A 420 33.56 26.41 27.70
CA ALA A 420 32.76 26.15 26.49
C ALA A 420 31.79 24.99 26.73
N PRO A 421 30.57 25.04 26.17
CA PRO A 421 29.61 23.94 26.27
C PRO A 421 30.08 22.71 25.49
N ASP A 422 29.96 21.54 26.10
CA ASP A 422 30.36 20.27 25.52
C ASP A 422 29.23 19.68 24.65
N ARG A 423 29.37 19.77 23.33
CA ARG A 423 28.35 19.27 22.38
C ARG A 423 28.19 17.74 22.40
N ARG A 424 29.10 17.00 23.07
CA ARG A 424 28.95 15.55 23.22
C ARG A 424 27.67 15.17 23.97
N TRP A 425 27.17 16.07 24.82
CA TRP A 425 25.91 15.88 25.55
C TRP A 425 24.72 15.49 24.67
N TYR A 426 24.62 15.99 23.42
CA TYR A 426 23.47 15.67 22.55
C TYR A 426 23.34 14.18 22.23
N TRP A 427 24.44 13.43 22.18
CA TRP A 427 24.42 11.98 21.92
C TRP A 427 24.79 11.17 23.16
N ALA A 428 25.68 11.67 24.02
CA ALA A 428 26.14 10.97 25.22
C ALA A 428 25.03 10.88 26.28
N ALA A 429 24.16 11.90 26.39
CA ALA A 429 23.06 11.90 27.34
C ALA A 429 22.16 10.67 27.20
N LEU A 430 21.98 10.15 25.99
CA LEU A 430 21.12 8.99 25.72
C LEU A 430 21.63 7.73 26.40
N VAL A 431 22.93 7.46 26.23
CA VAL A 431 23.58 6.27 26.81
C VAL A 431 23.80 6.45 28.32
N LEU A 432 24.08 7.67 28.76
CA LEU A 432 24.21 8.00 30.18
C LEU A 432 22.88 7.91 30.96
N LEU A 433 21.74 8.24 30.31
CA LEU A 433 20.41 8.03 30.88
C LEU A 433 20.19 6.53 31.16
N ASP A 434 20.43 5.68 30.15
CA ASP A 434 20.27 4.23 30.31
C ASP A 434 21.24 3.67 31.37
N LYS A 435 22.49 4.16 31.41
CA LYS A 435 23.45 3.81 32.47
C LYS A 435 22.96 4.20 33.86
N TYR A 436 22.45 5.41 34.02
CA TYR A 436 22.02 5.91 35.33
C TYR A 436 20.79 5.15 35.84
N TYR A 437 19.78 4.92 35.00
CA TYR A 437 18.51 4.33 35.42
C TYR A 437 18.49 2.79 35.45
N TYR A 438 19.37 2.12 34.72
CA TYR A 438 19.46 0.64 34.70
C TYR A 438 20.80 0.11 35.25
N GLY A 439 21.67 1.00 35.75
CA GLY A 439 22.94 0.67 36.42
C GLY A 439 24.02 0.10 35.49
N SER A 440 25.21 -0.19 36.02
CA SER A 440 26.34 -0.73 35.23
C SER A 440 26.32 -2.26 35.06
N SER A 441 25.15 -2.91 35.21
CA SER A 441 25.05 -4.37 35.08
C SER A 441 25.13 -4.81 33.61
N SER A 442 25.44 -6.08 33.36
CA SER A 442 25.34 -6.67 32.00
C SER A 442 23.91 -6.68 31.44
N GLN A 443 22.91 -6.37 32.26
CA GLN A 443 21.52 -6.19 31.86
C GLN A 443 21.19 -4.75 31.45
N ASN A 444 22.16 -3.83 31.45
CA ASN A 444 21.95 -2.47 30.97
C ASN A 444 21.65 -2.48 29.45
N PRO A 445 20.62 -1.76 28.99
CA PRO A 445 20.28 -1.66 27.56
C PRO A 445 21.44 -1.21 26.68
N ALA A 446 22.25 -0.27 27.16
CA ALA A 446 23.42 0.24 26.45
C ALA A 446 24.48 -0.85 26.22
N PHE A 447 24.78 -1.66 27.25
CA PHE A 447 25.72 -2.77 27.13
C PHE A 447 25.14 -3.91 26.27
N LEU A 448 23.86 -4.23 26.44
CA LEU A 448 23.19 -5.26 25.65
C LEU A 448 23.20 -4.95 24.15
N TRP A 449 22.92 -3.71 23.77
CA TRP A 449 22.99 -3.30 22.36
C TRP A 449 24.44 -3.21 21.86
N LEU A 450 25.39 -2.77 22.69
CA LEU A 450 26.80 -2.82 22.31
C LEU A 450 27.28 -4.25 22.03
N GLU A 451 26.90 -5.21 22.87
CA GLU A 451 27.27 -6.61 22.66
C GLU A 451 26.63 -7.19 21.40
N SER A 452 25.37 -6.88 21.11
CA SER A 452 24.63 -7.43 19.96
C SER A 452 25.23 -7.01 18.63
N LEU A 453 25.72 -5.77 18.57
CA LEU A 453 26.41 -5.19 17.44
C LEU A 453 27.58 -6.07 16.96
N PHE A 454 28.33 -6.70 17.87
CA PHE A 454 29.51 -7.51 17.54
C PHE A 454 29.24 -9.03 17.43
N ARG A 455 27.98 -9.49 17.46
CA ARG A 455 27.65 -10.92 17.29
C ARG A 455 27.54 -11.30 15.80
N ASP A 456 28.17 -12.40 15.41
CA ASP A 456 28.29 -12.87 14.02
C ASP A 456 26.94 -13.19 13.34
N ASP A 457 25.90 -13.53 14.11
CA ASP A 457 24.55 -13.89 13.63
C ASP A 457 23.57 -12.70 13.57
N ARG A 458 23.83 -11.63 14.34
CA ARG A 458 22.90 -10.50 14.57
C ARG A 458 23.45 -9.14 14.16
N GLY A 459 24.76 -9.03 13.90
CA GLY A 459 25.48 -7.82 13.49
C GLY A 459 25.13 -7.28 12.10
N ASP A 460 23.91 -7.51 11.59
CA ASP A 460 23.42 -7.03 10.29
C ASP A 460 23.54 -5.50 10.16
N LEU A 461 23.31 -4.75 11.25
CA LEU A 461 23.47 -3.30 11.27
C LEU A 461 24.94 -2.88 11.10
N LEU A 462 25.86 -3.57 11.79
CA LEU A 462 27.30 -3.33 11.68
C LEU A 462 27.84 -3.75 10.33
N GLN A 463 27.44 -4.91 9.80
CA GLN A 463 27.82 -5.40 8.49
C GLN A 463 27.32 -4.46 7.37
N ARG A 464 26.07 -3.98 7.45
CA ARG A 464 25.52 -2.99 6.50
C ARG A 464 26.17 -1.60 6.65
N ALA A 465 26.53 -1.19 7.86
CA ALA A 465 27.20 0.08 8.06
C ALA A 465 28.68 0.03 7.63
N GLN A 466 29.36 -1.11 7.81
CA GLN A 466 30.74 -1.33 7.37
C GLN A 466 30.87 -1.41 5.86
N SER A 467 29.89 -1.98 5.15
CA SER A 467 29.90 -1.96 3.68
C SER A 467 29.74 -0.54 3.11
N ASP A 468 29.02 0.34 3.81
CA ASP A 468 28.80 1.74 3.42
C ASP A 468 29.92 2.71 3.89
N SER A 469 30.63 2.42 4.99
CA SER A 469 31.57 3.36 5.65
C SER A 469 32.94 2.78 6.06
N GLY A 470 33.23 1.52 5.73
CA GLY A 470 34.41 0.79 6.21
C GLY A 470 34.44 0.66 7.75
N ASP A 471 35.63 0.71 8.35
CA ASP A 471 35.80 0.69 9.82
C ASP A 471 35.27 1.97 10.53
N GLY A 472 34.68 2.91 9.79
CA GLY A 472 34.17 4.17 10.31
C GLY A 472 33.10 3.98 11.37
N PHE A 473 32.10 3.12 11.12
CA PHE A 473 31.02 2.88 12.07
C PHE A 473 31.51 2.30 13.40
N SER A 474 32.41 1.31 13.37
CA SER A 474 32.97 0.68 14.58
C SER A 474 33.63 1.71 15.50
N LYS A 475 34.44 2.63 14.94
CA LYS A 475 35.07 3.72 15.71
C LYS A 475 34.06 4.71 16.32
N HIS A 476 32.94 4.94 15.66
CA HIS A 476 31.87 5.79 16.20
C HIS A 476 31.16 5.10 17.37
N VAL A 477 30.92 3.78 17.26
CA VAL A 477 30.37 2.97 18.36
C VAL A 477 31.34 2.97 19.54
N GLU A 478 32.63 2.68 19.34
CA GLU A 478 33.65 2.74 20.39
C GLU A 478 33.66 4.11 21.11
N LEU A 479 33.59 5.21 20.36
CA LEU A 479 33.54 6.55 20.95
C LEU A 479 32.23 6.80 21.71
N LEU A 480 31.08 6.39 21.19
CA LEU A 480 29.79 6.54 21.86
C LEU A 480 29.80 5.86 23.24
N PHE A 481 30.31 4.63 23.28
CA PHE A 481 30.32 3.79 24.48
C PHE A 481 31.52 4.05 25.39
N SER A 482 32.54 4.78 24.93
CA SER A 482 33.62 5.26 25.80
C SER A 482 33.06 6.04 26.99
N CYS A 483 32.00 6.85 26.78
CA CYS A 483 31.29 7.59 27.84
C CYS A 483 30.71 6.74 28.97
N LEU A 484 30.65 5.41 28.81
CA LEU A 484 30.26 4.48 29.86
C LEU A 484 31.41 4.02 30.76
N GLN A 485 32.65 4.39 30.46
CA GLN A 485 33.79 4.09 31.32
C GLN A 485 33.64 4.76 32.70
N GLU A 486 34.17 4.11 33.74
CA GLU A 486 34.11 4.66 35.09
C GLU A 486 34.96 5.93 35.21
N GLY A 487 34.38 6.97 35.81
CA GLY A 487 35.07 8.25 36.05
C GLY A 487 35.08 9.22 34.87
N GLU A 488 34.57 8.85 33.70
CA GLU A 488 34.44 9.80 32.59
C GLU A 488 33.40 10.88 32.92
N LYS A 489 33.79 12.14 32.72
CA LYS A 489 32.92 13.31 32.88
C LYS A 489 32.96 14.18 31.63
N LEU A 490 31.83 14.78 31.31
CA LEU A 490 31.69 15.72 30.20
C LEU A 490 31.83 17.16 30.72
N GLY A 491 32.12 18.11 29.82
CA GLY A 491 32.10 19.53 30.16
C GLY A 491 30.67 20.03 30.46
N SER A 492 30.49 21.34 30.60
CA SER A 492 29.18 21.94 30.87
C SER A 492 28.18 21.65 29.74
N PRO A 493 26.93 21.29 30.07
CA PRO A 493 25.91 21.01 29.06
C PRO A 493 25.53 22.25 28.25
N PRO A 494 25.21 22.10 26.95
CA PRO A 494 24.60 23.17 26.15
C PRO A 494 23.29 23.67 26.78
N ARG A 495 22.98 24.98 26.63
CA ARG A 495 21.78 25.61 27.20
C ARG A 495 20.47 25.06 26.61
N ASP A 496 20.54 24.61 25.37
CA ASP A 496 19.46 24.03 24.57
C ASP A 496 19.38 22.50 24.69
N LEU A 497 20.14 21.88 25.60
CA LEU A 497 20.16 20.42 25.74
C LEU A 497 18.75 19.85 26.01
N ILE A 498 17.98 20.43 26.93
CA ILE A 498 16.63 19.95 27.25
C ILE A 498 15.67 20.02 26.03
N PRO A 499 15.56 21.17 25.32
CA PRO A 499 14.82 21.22 24.06
C PRO A 499 15.24 20.14 23.06
N VAL A 500 16.55 19.93 22.87
CA VAL A 500 17.06 18.94 21.92
C VAL A 500 16.75 17.50 22.36
N ILE A 501 16.93 17.15 23.64
CA ILE A 501 16.55 15.82 24.15
C ILE A 501 15.04 15.60 24.04
N THR A 502 14.23 16.66 24.18
CA THR A 502 12.77 16.61 23.95
C THR A 502 12.45 16.26 22.51
N LYS A 503 13.15 16.88 21.55
CA LYS A 503 13.02 16.52 20.13
C LYS A 503 13.43 15.07 19.87
N ILE A 504 14.50 14.59 20.50
CA ILE A 504 14.95 13.19 20.37
C ILE A 504 13.89 12.24 20.94
N ALA A 505 13.35 12.51 22.13
CA ALA A 505 12.34 11.67 22.76
C ALA A 505 11.05 11.56 21.92
N LEU A 506 10.67 12.64 21.23
CA LEU A 506 9.49 12.72 20.38
C LEU A 506 9.70 12.21 18.95
N GLY A 507 10.86 12.46 18.35
CA GLY A 507 11.09 12.35 16.92
C GLY A 507 12.20 11.39 16.49
N SER A 508 12.99 10.84 17.41
CA SER A 508 14.03 9.88 17.05
C SER A 508 13.41 8.57 16.57
N PRO A 509 13.72 8.09 15.35
CA PRO A 509 13.17 6.84 14.85
C PRO A 509 13.47 5.65 15.77
N ALA A 510 14.67 5.56 16.35
CA ALA A 510 15.02 4.46 17.25
C ALA A 510 14.19 4.47 18.54
N VAL A 511 14.02 5.64 19.17
CA VAL A 511 13.21 5.78 20.39
C VAL A 511 11.74 5.53 20.12
N VAL A 512 11.21 6.06 19.00
CA VAL A 512 9.82 5.87 18.58
C VAL A 512 9.51 4.39 18.36
N ILE A 513 10.34 3.70 17.57
CA ILE A 513 10.11 2.27 17.27
C ILE A 513 10.23 1.42 18.52
N LEU A 514 11.23 1.67 19.37
CA LEU A 514 11.36 0.96 20.65
C LEU A 514 10.10 1.15 21.49
N ARG A 515 9.61 2.38 21.61
CA ARG A 515 8.35 2.67 22.34
C ARG A 515 7.16 1.95 21.73
N SER A 516 7.02 1.92 20.42
CA SER A 516 5.92 1.23 19.75
C SER A 516 5.98 -0.29 19.90
N LEU A 517 7.17 -0.89 19.88
CA LEU A 517 7.34 -2.32 20.19
C LEU A 517 6.97 -2.61 21.65
N LEU A 518 7.35 -1.73 22.59
CA LEU A 518 6.95 -1.85 23.99
C LEU A 518 5.44 -1.65 24.19
N ASN A 519 4.79 -0.78 23.41
CA ASN A 519 3.33 -0.67 23.42
C ASN A 519 2.66 -1.97 22.94
N LEU A 520 3.22 -2.60 21.90
CA LEU A 520 2.67 -3.80 21.28
C LEU A 520 2.81 -5.07 22.14
N TYR A 521 3.96 -5.27 22.79
CA TYR A 521 4.29 -6.49 23.52
C TYR A 521 4.47 -6.31 25.04
N GLY A 522 4.69 -5.08 25.50
CA GLY A 522 4.92 -4.77 26.91
C GLY A 522 6.37 -4.94 27.38
N VAL A 523 6.68 -4.31 28.52
CA VAL A 523 8.03 -4.34 29.14
C VAL A 523 8.42 -5.75 29.61
N GLN A 524 7.45 -6.58 29.98
CA GLN A 524 7.73 -7.95 30.45
C GLN A 524 8.36 -8.82 29.36
N GLU A 525 7.88 -8.69 28.12
CA GLU A 525 8.47 -9.41 26.97
C GLU A 525 9.83 -8.82 26.60
N PHE A 526 9.99 -7.49 26.68
CA PHE A 526 11.30 -6.85 26.52
C PHE A 526 12.35 -7.44 27.46
N MET A 527 12.02 -7.67 28.74
CA MET A 527 12.97 -8.24 29.70
C MET A 527 13.40 -9.68 29.35
N LYS A 528 12.62 -10.41 28.54
CA LYS A 528 12.98 -11.76 28.08
C LYS A 528 13.92 -11.73 26.87
N CYS A 529 13.70 -10.81 25.94
CA CYS A 529 14.49 -10.68 24.71
C CYS A 529 14.91 -9.22 24.42
N PRO A 530 15.65 -8.56 25.33
CA PRO A 530 15.90 -7.11 25.23
C PRO A 530 16.72 -6.73 24.00
N VAL A 531 17.64 -7.61 23.60
CA VAL A 531 18.49 -7.39 22.43
C VAL A 531 17.65 -7.29 21.15
N ASP A 532 16.63 -8.14 20.98
CA ASP A 532 15.80 -8.18 19.78
C ASP A 532 15.01 -6.87 19.59
N PHE A 533 14.53 -6.28 20.69
CA PHE A 533 13.87 -4.97 20.68
C PHE A 533 14.84 -3.83 20.33
N LEU A 534 16.02 -3.82 20.94
CA LEU A 534 17.03 -2.78 20.71
C LEU A 534 17.57 -2.85 19.28
N ASP A 535 17.94 -4.04 18.81
CA ASP A 535 18.40 -4.28 17.44
C ASP A 535 17.30 -3.98 16.42
N GLY A 536 16.06 -4.41 16.70
CA GLY A 536 14.92 -4.14 15.84
C GLY A 536 14.67 -2.63 15.67
N ALA A 537 14.69 -1.87 16.77
CA ALA A 537 14.54 -0.42 16.75
C ALA A 537 15.68 0.27 15.99
N ALA A 538 16.94 -0.11 16.26
CA ALA A 538 18.10 0.43 15.55
C ALA A 538 18.08 0.09 14.05
N ARG A 539 17.65 -1.12 13.68
CA ARG A 539 17.50 -1.56 12.28
C ARG A 539 16.52 -0.67 11.53
N VAL A 540 15.34 -0.43 12.09
CA VAL A 540 14.34 0.46 11.49
C VAL A 540 14.88 1.88 11.39
N ALA A 541 15.53 2.38 12.44
CA ALA A 541 16.15 3.69 12.44
C ALA A 541 17.21 3.85 11.34
N ASN A 542 17.98 2.81 11.03
CA ASN A 542 18.91 2.82 9.90
C ASN A 542 18.18 2.80 8.54
N GLY A 543 17.02 2.17 8.45
CA GLY A 543 16.10 2.31 7.31
C GLY A 543 15.69 3.78 7.10
N PHE A 544 15.28 4.47 8.17
CA PHE A 544 14.99 5.90 8.13
C PHE A 544 16.20 6.75 7.76
N ARG A 545 17.39 6.44 8.29
CA ARG A 545 18.64 7.10 7.89
C ARG A 545 18.88 6.98 6.38
N THR A 546 18.56 5.83 5.78
CA THR A 546 18.64 5.64 4.31
C THR A 546 17.69 6.57 3.58
N LEU A 547 16.43 6.69 4.04
CA LEU A 547 15.44 7.64 3.50
C LEU A 547 15.90 9.10 3.64
N PHE A 548 16.43 9.48 4.80
CA PHE A 548 16.87 10.83 5.09
C PHE A 548 18.19 11.21 4.40
N ASN A 549 18.93 10.26 3.84
CA ASN A 549 20.14 10.52 3.06
C ASN A 549 19.90 10.64 1.55
N LEU A 550 18.65 10.55 1.10
CA LEU A 550 18.31 10.79 -0.30
C LEU A 550 18.40 12.27 -0.64
N SER A 551 18.84 12.60 -1.85
CA SER A 551 19.04 13.99 -2.29
C SER A 551 17.76 14.82 -2.24
N ASP A 552 16.65 14.25 -2.69
CA ASP A 552 15.33 14.87 -2.69
C ASP A 552 14.81 15.08 -1.26
N THR A 553 14.96 14.07 -0.39
CA THR A 553 14.62 14.18 1.04
C THR A 553 15.45 15.24 1.78
N ILE A 554 16.77 15.28 1.54
CA ILE A 554 17.65 16.29 2.13
C ILE A 554 17.18 17.69 1.76
N THR A 555 16.78 17.89 0.51
CA THR A 555 16.31 19.19 0.02
C THR A 555 15.00 19.60 0.67
N LEU A 556 14.09 18.63 0.85
CA LEU A 556 12.81 18.86 1.49
C LEU A 556 12.94 19.25 2.96
N ILE A 557 13.85 18.60 3.71
CA ILE A 557 13.94 18.75 5.17
C ILE A 557 14.89 19.87 5.59
N ARG A 558 15.99 20.08 4.86
CA ARG A 558 17.08 20.95 5.32
C ARG A 558 16.62 22.40 5.48
N LYS A 559 16.79 22.92 6.68
CA LYS A 559 16.64 24.35 7.02
C LYS A 559 18.04 24.96 7.19
N ASP A 560 18.25 26.19 6.70
CA ASP A 560 19.56 26.84 6.77
C ASP A 560 20.02 27.19 8.19
N GLU A 561 19.09 27.32 9.14
CA GLU A 561 19.34 27.76 10.52
C GLU A 561 19.69 26.61 11.50
N LEU A 562 19.37 25.36 11.15
CA LEU A 562 19.53 24.20 12.05
C LEU A 562 20.49 23.16 11.46
N PHE A 563 21.04 22.31 12.34
CA PHE A 563 21.73 21.12 11.86
C PHE A 563 20.74 20.17 11.19
N TYR A 564 21.18 19.48 10.13
CA TYR A 564 20.30 18.62 9.35
C TYR A 564 19.64 17.49 10.19
N TRP A 565 20.39 16.85 11.08
CA TRP A 565 19.85 15.81 11.97
C TRP A 565 18.76 16.34 12.91
N GLU A 566 18.83 17.60 13.32
CA GLU A 566 17.80 18.24 14.14
C GLU A 566 16.57 18.60 13.30
N SER A 567 16.77 19.07 12.06
CA SER A 567 15.67 19.28 11.10
C SER A 567 14.91 17.99 10.79
N VAL A 568 15.62 16.85 10.78
CA VAL A 568 15.01 15.52 10.67
C VAL A 568 14.12 15.21 11.87
N LEU A 569 14.58 15.49 13.10
CA LEU A 569 13.75 15.32 14.30
C LEU A 569 12.49 16.19 14.23
N ASP A 570 12.61 17.47 13.85
CA ASP A 570 11.46 18.35 13.64
C ASP A 570 10.48 17.77 12.62
N TYR A 571 10.99 17.21 11.51
CA TYR A 571 10.15 16.59 10.49
C TYR A 571 9.41 15.35 11.05
N CYS A 572 10.09 14.50 11.82
CA CYS A 572 9.48 13.34 12.48
C CYS A 572 8.37 13.75 13.46
N ILE A 573 8.58 14.81 14.23
CA ILE A 573 7.58 15.35 15.16
C ILE A 573 6.39 15.90 14.39
N ASN A 574 6.61 16.75 13.38
CA ASN A 574 5.53 17.27 12.54
C ASN A 574 4.74 16.14 11.84
N GLY A 575 5.41 15.04 11.49
CA GLY A 575 4.76 13.87 10.90
C GLY A 575 4.07 12.93 11.90
N ASN A 576 3.98 13.29 13.19
CA ASN A 576 3.42 12.43 14.25
C ASN A 576 4.01 11.01 14.23
N LEU A 577 5.34 10.88 14.03
CA LEU A 577 5.96 9.58 13.74
C LEU A 577 5.61 8.49 14.77
N GLN A 578 5.46 8.85 16.05
CA GLN A 578 5.01 7.91 17.09
C GLN A 578 3.66 7.27 16.74
N ALA A 579 2.64 8.07 16.44
CA ALA A 579 1.30 7.57 16.12
C ALA A 579 1.31 6.73 14.83
N VAL A 580 2.10 7.13 13.83
CA VAL A 580 2.25 6.37 12.57
C VAL A 580 2.84 4.99 12.83
N MET A 581 3.83 4.87 13.71
CA MET A 581 4.48 3.58 14.03
C MET A 581 3.62 2.70 14.92
N ASP A 582 2.90 3.26 15.91
CA ASP A 582 1.93 2.52 16.71
C ASP A 582 0.82 1.93 15.82
N GLU A 583 0.33 2.71 14.86
CA GLU A 583 -0.65 2.27 13.85
C GLU A 583 -0.10 1.21 12.91
N TYR A 584 1.11 1.40 12.39
CA TYR A 584 1.69 0.47 11.43
C TYR A 584 2.04 -0.87 12.06
N LEU A 585 2.63 -0.88 13.26
CA LEU A 585 2.99 -2.12 13.95
C LEU A 585 1.76 -2.95 14.32
N HIS A 586 0.65 -2.32 14.73
CA HIS A 586 -0.61 -3.02 14.99
C HIS A 586 -1.08 -3.81 13.76
N ILE A 587 -1.10 -3.16 12.60
CA ILE A 587 -1.57 -3.78 11.35
C ILE A 587 -0.56 -4.78 10.79
N LEU A 588 0.74 -4.47 10.87
CA LEU A 588 1.78 -5.31 10.33
C LEU A 588 1.91 -6.64 11.09
N ARG A 589 1.72 -6.64 12.42
CA ARG A 589 1.72 -7.87 13.22
C ARG A 589 0.70 -8.88 12.70
N GLU A 590 -0.49 -8.41 12.40
CA GLU A 590 -1.59 -9.23 11.89
C GLU A 590 -1.39 -9.61 10.43
N ALA A 591 -0.94 -8.68 9.58
CA ALA A 591 -0.65 -8.94 8.17
C ALA A 591 0.45 -9.99 7.94
N LEU A 592 1.40 -10.10 8.86
CA LEU A 592 2.46 -11.11 8.85
C LEU A 592 2.08 -12.40 9.60
N GLY A 593 0.88 -12.47 10.19
CA GLY A 593 0.40 -13.66 10.91
C GLY A 593 1.16 -13.97 12.20
N LEU A 594 1.65 -12.97 12.92
CA LEU A 594 2.62 -13.15 14.01
C LEU A 594 2.01 -13.40 15.41
N PHE A 595 0.71 -13.72 15.50
CA PHE A 595 0.05 -13.89 16.81
C PHE A 595 0.57 -15.09 17.62
N GLU A 596 0.92 -16.18 16.95
CA GLU A 596 1.45 -17.41 17.56
C GLU A 596 2.98 -17.51 17.46
N THR A 597 3.63 -16.49 16.92
CA THR A 597 5.10 -16.45 16.76
C THR A 597 5.75 -15.98 18.07
N PRO A 598 6.86 -16.61 18.51
CA PRO A 598 7.67 -16.11 19.62
C PRO A 598 8.03 -14.62 19.46
N VAL A 599 8.00 -13.85 20.55
CA VAL A 599 8.09 -12.37 20.49
C VAL A 599 9.42 -11.89 19.91
N ASP A 600 10.53 -12.56 20.23
CA ASP A 600 11.85 -12.30 19.65
C ASP A 600 11.84 -12.44 18.12
N GLU A 601 11.30 -13.54 17.60
CA GLU A 601 11.17 -13.77 16.16
C GLU A 601 10.19 -12.77 15.51
N ALA A 602 9.08 -12.46 16.19
CA ALA A 602 8.09 -11.52 15.70
C ALA A 602 8.66 -10.09 15.60
N VAL A 603 9.39 -9.62 16.62
CA VAL A 603 10.08 -8.31 16.61
C VAL A 603 11.13 -8.25 15.50
N MET A 604 11.86 -9.35 15.27
CA MET A 604 12.81 -9.43 14.16
C MET A 604 12.11 -9.29 12.81
N LYS A 605 11.03 -10.03 12.55
CA LYS A 605 10.26 -9.96 11.31
C LYS A 605 9.63 -8.58 11.09
N LEU A 606 9.00 -8.01 12.12
CA LEU A 606 8.43 -6.67 12.10
C LEU A 606 9.49 -5.61 11.75
N SER A 607 10.63 -5.62 12.45
CA SER A 607 11.69 -4.64 12.21
C SER A 607 12.31 -4.76 10.82
N GLN A 608 12.43 -5.98 10.27
CA GLN A 608 12.92 -6.21 8.91
C GLN A 608 11.98 -5.64 7.86
N GLU A 609 10.68 -5.93 7.96
CA GLU A 609 9.67 -5.43 7.04
C GLU A 609 9.59 -3.89 7.04
N ILE A 610 9.56 -3.27 8.23
CA ILE A 610 9.50 -1.81 8.33
C ILE A 610 10.77 -1.19 7.75
N ALA A 611 11.95 -1.74 8.07
CA ALA A 611 13.22 -1.25 7.55
C ALA A 611 13.29 -1.37 6.02
N ALA A 612 12.80 -2.49 5.44
CA ALA A 612 12.74 -2.70 4.01
C ALA A 612 11.78 -1.72 3.31
N ALA A 613 10.59 -1.49 3.91
CA ALA A 613 9.59 -0.57 3.37
C ALA A 613 10.09 0.89 3.34
N VAL A 614 10.62 1.41 4.45
CA VAL A 614 11.11 2.80 4.53
C VAL A 614 12.35 3.02 3.65
N SER A 615 13.20 1.99 3.50
CA SER A 615 14.44 2.06 2.72
C SER A 615 14.28 1.64 1.24
N ILE A 616 13.03 1.51 0.74
CA ILE A 616 12.78 1.06 -0.63
C ILE A 616 13.66 1.79 -1.64
N LYS A 617 14.37 1.00 -2.46
CA LYS A 617 15.32 1.51 -3.46
C LYS A 617 14.59 2.31 -4.54
N THR A 618 15.15 3.46 -4.89
CA THR A 618 14.71 4.28 -6.03
C THR A 618 14.89 3.51 -7.34
N VAL A 619 13.83 3.42 -8.14
CA VAL A 619 13.85 2.76 -9.46
C VAL A 619 14.22 3.79 -10.52
N SER A 620 15.00 3.41 -11.53
CA SER A 620 15.18 4.24 -12.73
C SER A 620 14.40 3.63 -13.88
N LEU A 621 13.41 4.35 -14.41
CA LEU A 621 12.67 3.95 -15.61
C LEU A 621 13.25 4.66 -16.82
N SER A 622 13.52 3.90 -17.88
CA SER A 622 14.05 4.47 -19.12
C SER A 622 12.96 4.99 -20.05
N PHE A 623 13.27 6.06 -20.77
CA PHE A 623 12.50 6.53 -21.93
C PHE A 623 13.45 6.90 -23.07
N ASP A 624 12.93 6.88 -24.29
CA ASP A 624 13.69 7.20 -25.48
C ASP A 624 13.53 8.69 -25.83
N GLU A 625 14.66 9.40 -25.89
CA GLU A 625 14.82 10.72 -26.46
C GLU A 625 15.20 10.60 -27.94
N PHE A 626 14.53 11.36 -28.80
CA PHE A 626 14.83 11.42 -30.23
C PHE A 626 15.41 12.79 -30.59
N LYS A 627 16.67 12.84 -31.00
CA LYS A 627 17.36 14.10 -31.33
C LYS A 627 18.32 13.87 -32.51
N GLN A 628 18.26 14.73 -33.52
CA GLN A 628 19.17 14.73 -34.67
C GLN A 628 19.34 13.37 -35.37
N GLY A 629 18.26 12.58 -35.48
CA GLY A 629 18.30 11.25 -36.10
C GLY A 629 18.84 10.14 -35.20
N GLU A 630 19.23 10.44 -33.96
CA GLU A 630 19.65 9.48 -32.95
C GLU A 630 18.54 9.17 -31.94
N ILE A 631 18.69 8.03 -31.27
CA ILE A 631 17.80 7.57 -30.19
C ILE A 631 18.64 7.37 -28.94
N ASN A 632 18.43 8.21 -27.93
CA ASN A 632 19.15 8.18 -26.66
C ASN A 632 18.23 7.68 -25.54
N SER A 633 18.67 6.66 -24.82
CA SER A 633 17.95 6.16 -23.64
C SER A 633 18.28 7.03 -22.42
N ARG A 634 17.26 7.61 -21.80
CA ARG A 634 17.36 8.47 -20.60
C ARG A 634 16.63 7.84 -19.44
N GLY A 635 17.09 8.06 -18.21
CA GLY A 635 16.52 7.47 -16.99
C GLY A 635 15.80 8.48 -16.10
N LEU A 636 14.58 8.15 -15.67
CA LEU A 636 13.78 8.91 -14.70
C LEU A 636 13.72 8.17 -13.37
N ARG A 637 14.03 8.88 -12.29
CA ARG A 637 14.01 8.38 -10.92
C ARG A 637 12.57 8.28 -10.45
N CYS A 638 12.20 7.10 -9.97
CA CYS A 638 10.86 6.77 -9.56
C CYS A 638 10.88 6.29 -8.11
N ARG A 639 10.16 7.00 -7.25
CA ARG A 639 10.02 6.69 -5.81
C ARG A 639 8.65 7.11 -5.29
N PHE A 640 8.18 8.31 -5.67
CA PHE A 640 6.85 8.80 -5.31
C PHE A 640 5.75 7.93 -5.91
N ALA A 641 5.90 7.57 -7.18
CA ALA A 641 5.02 6.67 -7.91
C ALA A 641 5.84 5.49 -8.48
N LEU A 642 5.30 4.27 -8.37
CA LEU A 642 5.94 3.07 -8.90
C LEU A 642 4.97 2.27 -9.80
N ARG A 643 5.56 1.55 -10.75
CA ARG A 643 4.85 0.53 -11.53
C ARG A 643 4.93 -0.82 -10.80
N PHE A 644 3.82 -1.55 -10.77
CA PHE A 644 3.75 -2.91 -10.27
C PHE A 644 3.74 -3.92 -11.43
N GLY A 645 4.52 -5.00 -11.31
CA GLY A 645 4.63 -6.07 -12.31
C GLY A 645 6.07 -6.55 -12.53
N ASP A 646 6.23 -7.63 -13.30
CA ASP A 646 7.53 -8.30 -13.48
C ASP A 646 8.59 -7.39 -14.09
N ALA A 647 9.48 -6.88 -13.24
CA ALA A 647 10.80 -6.45 -13.67
C ALA A 647 11.66 -7.70 -13.74
N LYS A 648 12.07 -8.11 -14.96
CA LYS A 648 13.03 -9.20 -15.16
C LYS A 648 14.36 -8.85 -14.47
N ASN A 649 14.52 -9.26 -13.22
CA ASN A 649 15.82 -9.47 -12.61
C ASN A 649 15.97 -10.97 -12.40
N ALA A 650 16.67 -11.63 -13.32
CA ALA A 650 16.86 -13.08 -13.35
C ALA A 650 18.01 -13.58 -12.45
N TYR A 651 18.49 -12.76 -11.51
CA TYR A 651 19.66 -13.07 -10.69
C TYR A 651 19.51 -12.48 -9.30
N GLU A 652 18.72 -13.12 -8.44
CA GLU A 652 18.85 -13.07 -6.98
C GLU A 652 17.88 -14.13 -6.41
N GLN A 653 18.41 -15.13 -5.70
CA GLN A 653 17.59 -15.97 -4.82
C GLN A 653 17.14 -15.07 -3.66
N GLY A 654 15.88 -14.63 -3.67
CA GLY A 654 15.31 -13.70 -2.68
C GLY A 654 13.87 -13.30 -3.02
N GLU A 655 13.27 -12.43 -2.21
CA GLU A 655 11.96 -11.83 -2.48
C GLU A 655 11.91 -11.18 -3.88
N THR A 656 10.80 -11.36 -4.58
CA THR A 656 10.64 -10.69 -5.87
C THR A 656 10.53 -9.18 -5.65
N ARG A 657 11.04 -8.39 -6.60
CA ARG A 657 10.90 -6.92 -6.54
C ARG A 657 9.44 -6.48 -6.41
N SER A 658 8.51 -7.24 -6.99
CA SER A 658 7.07 -7.05 -6.82
C SER A 658 6.63 -7.14 -5.36
N ASP A 659 7.12 -8.13 -4.60
CA ASP A 659 6.77 -8.28 -3.18
C ASP A 659 7.25 -7.09 -2.35
N GLN A 660 8.49 -6.65 -2.57
CA GLN A 660 9.03 -5.44 -1.93
C GLN A 660 8.21 -4.18 -2.23
N VAL A 661 7.79 -4.01 -3.49
CA VAL A 661 6.96 -2.85 -3.90
C VAL A 661 5.56 -2.95 -3.28
N ARG A 662 4.99 -4.14 -3.16
CA ARG A 662 3.70 -4.38 -2.50
C ARG A 662 3.80 -4.08 -1.00
N SER A 663 4.81 -4.63 -0.31
CA SER A 663 5.05 -4.38 1.12
C SER A 663 5.22 -2.88 1.38
N ALA A 664 6.05 -2.20 0.59
CA ALA A 664 6.21 -0.74 0.70
C ALA A 664 4.92 0.05 0.42
N PHE A 665 4.11 -0.36 -0.58
CA PHE A 665 2.82 0.29 -0.82
C PHE A 665 1.81 0.07 0.31
N ASN A 666 1.85 -1.09 0.99
CA ASN A 666 1.06 -1.36 2.19
C ASN A 666 1.67 -0.77 3.48
N SER A 667 2.82 -0.12 3.41
CA SER A 667 3.38 0.67 4.53
C SER A 667 2.88 2.13 4.48
N PRO A 668 3.05 2.95 5.53
CA PRO A 668 2.76 4.39 5.46
C PRO A 668 3.74 5.15 4.55
N PHE A 669 4.85 4.55 4.12
CA PHE A 669 5.91 5.20 3.33
C PHE A 669 5.65 5.17 1.82
N ARG A 670 6.50 5.80 1.02
CA ARG A 670 6.42 5.74 -0.45
C ARG A 670 6.56 4.28 -0.98
N PRO A 671 5.94 3.95 -2.13
CA PRO A 671 5.24 4.84 -3.06
C PRO A 671 3.85 5.25 -2.58
N PHE A 672 3.42 6.45 -2.97
CA PHE A 672 2.05 6.94 -2.73
C PHE A 672 1.11 6.69 -3.91
N ILE A 673 1.66 6.47 -5.11
CA ILE A 673 0.91 6.01 -6.28
C ILE A 673 1.48 4.68 -6.74
N LEU A 674 0.64 3.66 -6.82
CA LEU A 674 1.00 2.38 -7.42
C LEU A 674 0.15 2.15 -8.67
N ALA A 675 0.81 2.06 -9.82
CA ALA A 675 0.14 1.80 -11.08
C ALA A 675 0.43 0.36 -11.54
N THR A 676 -0.62 -0.36 -11.94
CA THR A 676 -0.56 -1.77 -12.31
C THR A 676 -1.44 -2.08 -13.51
N THR A 677 -1.27 -3.28 -14.07
CA THR A 677 -2.14 -3.84 -15.11
C THR A 677 -3.01 -4.96 -14.52
N SER A 678 -3.39 -5.96 -15.33
CA SER A 678 -4.05 -7.18 -14.86
C SER A 678 -3.25 -7.96 -13.82
N ILE A 679 -1.93 -7.77 -13.75
CA ILE A 679 -1.06 -8.43 -12.77
C ILE A 679 -1.50 -8.13 -11.33
N GLY A 680 -1.96 -6.90 -11.06
CA GLY A 680 -2.41 -6.51 -9.72
C GLY A 680 -3.89 -6.81 -9.42
N GLN A 681 -4.64 -7.38 -10.36
CA GLN A 681 -6.11 -7.47 -10.27
C GLN A 681 -6.60 -8.60 -9.37
N GLU A 682 -5.77 -9.62 -9.10
CA GLU A 682 -6.17 -10.82 -8.37
C GLU A 682 -5.12 -11.30 -7.35
N GLY A 683 -5.57 -11.92 -6.25
CA GLY A 683 -4.72 -12.56 -5.25
C GLY A 683 -3.80 -11.65 -4.43
N LEU A 684 -3.94 -10.32 -4.54
CA LEU A 684 -3.11 -9.35 -3.83
C LEU A 684 -3.95 -8.34 -3.05
N ASP A 685 -3.37 -7.82 -1.99
CA ASP A 685 -3.98 -6.82 -1.10
C ASP A 685 -3.17 -5.53 -1.10
N PHE A 686 -3.87 -4.39 -1.16
CA PHE A 686 -3.28 -3.05 -1.26
C PHE A 686 -3.99 -2.04 -0.33
N HIS A 687 -4.69 -2.52 0.70
CA HIS A 687 -5.68 -1.77 1.49
C HIS A 687 -5.13 -1.00 2.69
N GLN A 688 -3.92 -1.33 3.15
CA GLN A 688 -3.48 -0.90 4.47
C GLN A 688 -3.42 0.61 4.57
N TYR A 689 -2.89 1.31 3.57
CA TYR A 689 -2.80 2.78 3.54
C TYR A 689 -3.38 3.41 2.26
N CYS A 690 -4.29 2.70 1.59
CA CYS A 690 -4.89 3.13 0.34
C CYS A 690 -6.41 3.03 0.44
N HIS A 691 -7.11 4.08 0.02
CA HIS A 691 -8.55 4.04 -0.19
C HIS A 691 -9.01 4.76 -1.46
N GLU A 692 -8.09 5.06 -2.38
CA GLU A 692 -8.41 5.54 -3.73
C GLU A 692 -8.05 4.48 -4.78
N VAL A 693 -9.02 4.14 -5.63
CA VAL A 693 -8.81 3.23 -6.77
C VAL A 693 -9.17 3.90 -8.09
N TYR A 694 -8.22 3.90 -9.03
CA TYR A 694 -8.39 4.48 -10.35
C TYR A 694 -8.57 3.39 -11.40
N HIS A 695 -9.76 3.35 -12.01
CA HIS A 695 -10.01 2.55 -13.20
C HIS A 695 -9.59 3.35 -14.43
N TRP A 696 -8.26 3.47 -14.60
CA TRP A 696 -7.64 4.26 -15.66
C TRP A 696 -8.17 3.90 -17.05
N ASN A 697 -8.34 2.61 -17.26
CA ASN A 697 -9.18 2.06 -18.32
C ASN A 697 -10.26 1.18 -17.69
N LEU A 698 -11.49 1.32 -18.19
CA LEU A 698 -12.60 0.49 -17.75
C LEU A 698 -12.33 -0.99 -18.09
N PRO A 699 -12.58 -1.92 -17.16
CA PRO A 699 -12.49 -3.34 -17.45
C PRO A 699 -13.51 -3.76 -18.53
N PHE A 700 -13.31 -4.95 -19.08
CA PHE A 700 -14.29 -5.57 -19.99
C PHE A 700 -15.43 -6.22 -19.23
N ASN A 701 -15.17 -6.72 -18.03
CA ASN A 701 -16.12 -7.42 -17.18
C ASN A 701 -16.44 -6.58 -15.92
N PRO A 702 -17.73 -6.45 -15.54
CA PRO A 702 -18.13 -5.77 -14.30
C PRO A 702 -17.54 -6.40 -13.03
N VAL A 703 -17.30 -7.71 -13.02
CA VAL A 703 -16.69 -8.39 -11.87
C VAL A 703 -15.25 -7.92 -11.66
N ASP A 704 -14.49 -7.67 -12.74
CA ASP A 704 -13.13 -7.13 -12.63
C ASP A 704 -13.14 -5.72 -12.00
N LEU A 705 -14.22 -4.95 -12.18
CA LEU A 705 -14.40 -3.65 -11.52
C LEU A 705 -14.44 -3.84 -10.00
N GLU A 706 -15.31 -4.76 -9.54
CA GLU A 706 -15.46 -5.10 -8.13
C GLU A 706 -14.20 -5.73 -7.54
N GLN A 707 -13.52 -6.63 -8.28
CA GLN A 707 -12.27 -7.24 -7.84
C GLN A 707 -11.15 -6.21 -7.66
N ARG A 708 -11.06 -5.20 -8.54
CA ARG A 708 -10.10 -4.09 -8.42
C ARG A 708 -10.37 -3.25 -7.16
N GLU A 709 -11.64 -2.94 -6.88
CA GLU A 709 -12.03 -2.23 -5.65
C GLU A 709 -11.79 -3.08 -4.40
N GLY A 710 -12.05 -4.38 -4.49
CA GLY A 710 -11.79 -5.37 -3.46
C GLY A 710 -10.32 -5.48 -3.06
N ARG A 711 -9.38 -4.87 -3.80
CA ARG A 711 -7.96 -4.80 -3.42
C ARG A 711 -7.68 -3.82 -2.28
N ILE A 712 -8.53 -2.80 -2.15
CA ILE A 712 -8.41 -1.77 -1.12
C ILE A 712 -9.55 -1.84 -0.10
N HIS A 713 -10.63 -2.54 -0.43
CA HIS A 713 -11.72 -2.85 0.50
C HIS A 713 -11.47 -4.18 1.21
N ARG A 714 -10.66 -4.17 2.26
CA ARG A 714 -10.26 -5.38 3.03
C ARG A 714 -10.27 -5.11 4.53
N TYR A 715 -10.09 -6.20 5.28
CA TYR A 715 -10.00 -6.23 6.74
C TYR A 715 -9.04 -5.17 7.28
N LYS A 716 -9.48 -4.39 8.27
CA LYS A 716 -8.80 -3.24 8.88
C LYS A 716 -8.19 -2.25 7.86
N GLY A 717 -8.81 -2.13 6.68
CA GLY A 717 -8.43 -1.18 5.64
C GLY A 717 -8.29 0.26 6.13
N HIS A 718 -7.57 1.09 5.38
CA HIS A 718 -7.29 2.47 5.77
C HIS A 718 -8.55 3.25 6.16
N VAL A 719 -9.63 3.15 5.38
CA VAL A 719 -10.93 3.79 5.66
C VAL A 719 -11.49 3.42 7.03
N ILE A 720 -11.42 2.14 7.39
CA ILE A 720 -11.94 1.62 8.65
C ILE A 720 -11.22 2.27 9.83
N ARG A 721 -9.89 2.32 9.76
CA ARG A 721 -9.04 2.92 10.80
C ARG A 721 -9.29 4.42 10.93
N ARG A 722 -9.46 5.13 9.81
CA ARG A 722 -9.82 6.55 9.81
C ARG A 722 -11.21 6.81 10.40
N ASN A 723 -12.19 5.97 10.09
CA ASN A 723 -13.54 6.10 10.62
C ASN A 723 -13.59 5.82 12.12
N ILE A 724 -12.99 4.71 12.59
CA ILE A 724 -12.85 4.41 14.04
C ILE A 724 -12.12 5.54 14.78
N ALA A 725 -11.03 6.07 14.21
CA ALA A 725 -10.31 7.18 14.83
C ALA A 725 -11.15 8.47 14.89
N SER A 726 -12.05 8.68 13.93
CA SER A 726 -12.96 9.84 13.90
C SER A 726 -14.10 9.73 14.91
N THR A 727 -14.59 8.52 15.22
CA THR A 727 -15.68 8.30 16.16
C THR A 727 -15.20 8.09 17.59
N CYS A 728 -14.30 7.14 17.80
CA CYS A 728 -13.76 6.85 19.11
C CYS A 728 -12.82 7.98 19.56
N THR A 729 -12.18 8.73 18.66
CA THR A 729 -11.25 9.85 18.98
C THR A 729 -10.12 9.49 19.95
N LEU A 730 -9.18 10.41 20.14
CA LEU A 730 -8.10 10.23 21.11
C LEU A 730 -8.62 10.23 22.55
N ALA A 731 -9.71 10.96 22.83
CA ALA A 731 -10.26 11.09 24.17
C ALA A 731 -10.86 9.78 24.71
N SER A 732 -11.37 8.88 23.86
CA SER A 732 -11.89 7.59 24.34
C SER A 732 -10.82 6.65 24.90
N LEU A 733 -9.54 6.93 24.64
CA LEU A 733 -8.43 6.20 25.22
C LEU A 733 -8.09 6.66 26.64
N LYS A 734 -8.58 7.85 27.06
CA LYS A 734 -8.32 8.41 28.39
C LYS A 734 -8.90 7.49 29.47
N GLY A 735 -8.04 7.02 30.38
CA GLY A 735 -8.41 6.08 31.44
C GLY A 735 -8.56 4.62 31.01
N LYS A 736 -8.55 4.31 29.71
CA LYS A 736 -8.51 2.93 29.19
C LYS A 736 -7.08 2.43 28.96
N ILE A 737 -6.19 3.31 28.52
CA ILE A 737 -4.76 3.02 28.37
C ILE A 737 -4.03 3.36 29.66
N VAL A 738 -3.33 2.36 30.21
CA VAL A 738 -2.46 2.53 31.39
C VAL A 738 -1.07 2.00 31.04
N GLY A 739 -0.05 2.85 31.13
CA GLY A 739 1.31 2.44 30.79
C GLY A 739 1.52 2.26 29.28
N LEU A 740 2.42 1.36 28.91
CA LEU A 740 2.75 1.03 27.51
C LEU A 740 1.78 -0.06 27.04
N GLN A 741 0.86 0.31 26.15
CA GLN A 741 -0.17 -0.57 25.59
C GLN A 741 -0.50 -0.15 24.16
N ASP A 742 -0.92 -1.10 23.35
CA ASP A 742 -1.33 -0.88 21.96
C ASP A 742 -2.65 -0.08 21.90
N PRO A 743 -2.62 1.19 21.43
CA PRO A 743 -3.82 2.02 21.38
C PRO A 743 -4.83 1.54 20.35
N TRP A 744 -4.38 0.89 19.26
CA TRP A 744 -5.26 0.41 18.22
C TRP A 744 -6.03 -0.83 18.65
N GLN A 745 -5.40 -1.71 19.44
CA GLN A 745 -6.12 -2.81 20.06
C GLN A 745 -7.28 -2.31 20.94
N VAL A 746 -7.05 -1.26 21.74
CA VAL A 746 -8.08 -0.65 22.59
C VAL A 746 -9.19 0.00 21.75
N LEU A 747 -8.86 0.68 20.67
CA LEU A 747 -9.84 1.29 19.76
C LEU A 747 -10.73 0.24 19.07
N PHE A 748 -10.12 -0.81 18.50
CA PHE A 748 -10.90 -1.87 17.84
C PHE A 748 -11.80 -2.61 18.83
N THR A 749 -11.33 -2.87 20.06
CA THR A 749 -12.17 -3.46 21.11
C THR A 749 -13.31 -2.52 21.52
N ALA A 750 -13.08 -1.20 21.60
CA ALA A 750 -14.12 -0.23 21.89
C ALA A 750 -15.18 -0.16 20.78
N ALA A 751 -14.76 -0.02 19.52
CA ALA A 751 -15.66 0.02 18.37
C ALA A 751 -16.48 -1.26 18.22
N HIS A 752 -15.90 -2.43 18.50
CA HIS A 752 -16.66 -3.69 18.49
C HIS A 752 -17.70 -3.77 19.62
N SER A 753 -17.41 -3.23 20.80
CA SER A 753 -18.35 -3.24 21.93
C SER A 753 -19.58 -2.34 21.74
N GLU A 754 -19.48 -1.29 20.92
CA GLU A 754 -20.60 -0.38 20.63
C GLU A 754 -21.62 -0.97 19.64
N ASP A 755 -21.18 -1.83 18.71
CA ASP A 755 -22.00 -2.39 17.62
C ASP A 755 -22.49 -3.84 17.82
N SER A 756 -21.94 -4.56 18.81
CA SER A 756 -22.06 -6.03 18.95
C SER A 756 -23.37 -6.55 19.53
N GLN A 757 -24.30 -5.71 19.98
CA GLN A 757 -25.59 -6.22 20.47
C GLN A 757 -26.52 -6.67 19.32
N GLU A 758 -26.27 -6.26 18.06
CA GLU A 758 -27.10 -6.63 16.90
C GLU A 758 -26.32 -6.96 15.59
N LYS A 759 -25.02 -6.66 15.47
CA LYS A 759 -24.26 -6.79 14.20
C LYS A 759 -23.22 -7.93 14.21
N SER A 760 -22.93 -8.47 13.01
CA SER A 760 -21.95 -9.55 12.78
C SER A 760 -20.49 -9.07 12.96
N ASP A 761 -19.54 -10.01 13.07
CA ASP A 761 -18.07 -9.76 13.15
C ASP A 761 -17.48 -9.00 11.93
N ILE A 762 -18.31 -8.65 10.95
CA ILE A 762 -17.97 -7.73 9.86
C ILE A 762 -17.70 -6.32 10.41
N VAL A 763 -18.37 -5.92 11.50
CA VAL A 763 -18.21 -4.61 12.13
C VAL A 763 -17.40 -4.76 13.43
N PRO A 764 -16.31 -3.99 13.63
CA PRO A 764 -15.84 -2.88 12.81
C PRO A 764 -14.80 -3.28 11.75
N PHE A 765 -14.44 -4.57 11.66
CA PHE A 765 -13.19 -4.98 11.01
C PHE A 765 -13.19 -4.93 9.47
N TRP A 766 -14.34 -5.04 8.83
CA TRP A 766 -14.50 -4.96 7.37
C TRP A 766 -15.33 -3.76 6.95
N ILE A 767 -16.23 -3.30 7.82
CA ILE A 767 -17.10 -2.14 7.60
C ILE A 767 -17.19 -1.36 8.90
N TYR A 768 -17.08 -0.03 8.80
CA TYR A 768 -17.38 0.90 9.88
C TYR A 768 -17.74 2.25 9.27
N GLU A 769 -19.04 2.56 9.16
CA GLU A 769 -19.55 3.73 8.41
C GLU A 769 -19.47 5.03 9.21
N ASP A 770 -19.50 4.92 10.53
CA ASP A 770 -19.45 6.05 11.44
C ASP A 770 -18.06 6.69 11.34
N GLY A 771 -17.99 7.92 10.81
CA GLY A 771 -16.73 8.63 10.54
C GLY A 771 -16.64 9.25 9.15
N GLY A 772 -17.47 8.80 8.20
CA GLY A 772 -17.70 9.49 6.92
C GLY A 772 -16.63 9.30 5.84
N HIS A 773 -15.49 8.67 6.13
CA HIS A 773 -14.56 8.26 5.08
C HIS A 773 -15.12 7.08 4.29
N LYS A 774 -14.93 7.12 2.97
CA LYS A 774 -15.34 6.08 2.03
C LYS A 774 -14.19 5.77 1.09
N ILE A 775 -14.18 4.57 0.54
CA ILE A 775 -13.32 4.21 -0.59
C ILE A 775 -13.78 5.01 -1.80
N VAL A 776 -12.84 5.70 -2.44
CA VAL A 776 -13.13 6.55 -3.58
C VAL A 776 -12.77 5.83 -4.87
N ARG A 777 -13.79 5.60 -5.69
CA ARG A 777 -13.66 5.07 -7.06
C ARG A 777 -13.46 6.22 -8.02
N HIS A 778 -12.34 6.18 -8.73
CA HIS A 778 -11.96 7.14 -9.76
C HIS A 778 -12.09 6.54 -11.15
N ILE A 779 -12.79 7.23 -12.05
CA ILE A 779 -12.93 6.84 -13.46
C ILE A 779 -12.61 8.05 -14.32
N PRO A 780 -11.31 8.38 -14.47
CA PRO A 780 -10.91 9.51 -15.29
C PRO A 780 -11.31 9.25 -16.75
N ALA A 781 -12.23 10.07 -17.25
CA ALA A 781 -12.79 9.95 -18.59
C ALA A 781 -12.60 11.24 -19.37
N LEU A 782 -12.42 11.10 -20.69
CA LEU A 782 -12.42 12.24 -21.60
C LEU A 782 -13.86 12.61 -21.98
N PRO A 783 -14.18 13.91 -22.13
CA PRO A 783 -15.49 14.34 -22.59
C PRO A 783 -15.76 13.76 -23.98
N LEU A 784 -17.02 13.38 -24.23
CA LEU A 784 -17.47 12.77 -25.49
C LEU A 784 -16.84 11.39 -25.82
N SER A 785 -16.14 10.76 -24.87
CA SER A 785 -15.58 9.40 -25.04
C SER A 785 -16.67 8.33 -24.89
N ARG A 786 -16.53 7.23 -25.66
CA ARG A 786 -17.34 6.00 -25.48
C ARG A 786 -17.20 5.39 -24.08
N GLU A 787 -16.13 5.70 -23.35
CA GLU A 787 -15.92 5.25 -21.97
C GLU A 787 -17.05 5.69 -21.04
N VAL A 788 -17.64 6.87 -21.26
CA VAL A 788 -18.76 7.37 -20.43
C VAL A 788 -19.99 6.49 -20.60
N SER A 789 -20.36 6.16 -21.84
CA SER A 789 -21.48 5.24 -22.11
C SER A 789 -21.19 3.83 -21.60
N ARG A 790 -19.95 3.35 -21.78
CA ARG A 790 -19.53 2.01 -21.38
C ARG A 790 -19.58 1.81 -19.88
N LEU A 791 -19.30 2.85 -19.09
CA LEU A 791 -19.44 2.78 -17.63
C LEU A 791 -20.87 2.45 -17.22
N ASN A 792 -21.86 3.12 -17.84
CA ASN A 792 -23.27 2.87 -17.54
C ASN A 792 -23.67 1.43 -17.85
N ASP A 793 -23.18 0.88 -18.97
CA ASP A 793 -23.42 -0.52 -19.32
C ASP A 793 -22.73 -1.50 -18.35
N LEU A 794 -21.51 -1.20 -17.89
CA LEU A 794 -20.83 -2.01 -16.87
C LEU A 794 -21.60 -2.00 -15.54
N LYS A 795 -22.05 -0.84 -15.07
CA LYS A 795 -22.85 -0.73 -13.84
C LYS A 795 -24.15 -1.52 -13.93
N ARG A 796 -24.87 -1.42 -15.06
CA ARG A 796 -26.10 -2.19 -15.32
C ARG A 796 -25.86 -3.69 -15.24
N THR A 797 -24.81 -4.19 -15.90
CA THR A 797 -24.47 -5.62 -15.88
C THR A 797 -24.06 -6.08 -14.48
N LEU A 798 -23.38 -5.23 -13.69
CA LEU A 798 -23.02 -5.54 -12.30
C LEU A 798 -24.25 -5.70 -11.39
N VAL A 799 -25.30 -4.88 -11.59
CA VAL A 799 -26.57 -5.03 -10.85
C VAL A 799 -27.24 -6.35 -11.20
N ALA A 800 -27.33 -6.69 -12.49
CA ALA A 800 -27.92 -7.95 -12.94
C ALA A 800 -27.16 -9.16 -12.38
N TYR A 801 -25.82 -9.08 -12.30
CA TYR A 801 -24.99 -10.10 -11.66
C TYR A 801 -25.37 -10.29 -10.20
N ARG A 802 -25.40 -9.19 -9.44
CA ARG A 802 -25.70 -9.23 -8.00
C ARG A 802 -27.13 -9.73 -7.77
N MET A 803 -28.13 -9.30 -8.53
CA MET A 803 -29.49 -9.84 -8.42
C MET A 803 -29.59 -11.38 -8.50
N VAL A 804 -28.63 -12.04 -9.16
CA VAL A 804 -28.54 -13.50 -9.23
C VAL A 804 -27.70 -14.12 -8.10
N LEU A 805 -26.73 -13.40 -7.53
CA LEU A 805 -25.74 -13.98 -6.61
C LEU A 805 -25.41 -13.17 -5.34
N GLY A 806 -26.08 -12.06 -5.03
CA GLY A 806 -25.77 -11.22 -3.86
C GLY A 806 -26.40 -9.82 -3.85
N GLN A 807 -26.07 -9.00 -2.85
CA GLN A 807 -26.70 -7.69 -2.66
C GLN A 807 -26.23 -6.64 -3.70
N PRO A 808 -27.11 -5.97 -4.46
CA PRO A 808 -26.71 -4.85 -5.31
C PRO A 808 -26.35 -3.61 -4.47
N ARG A 809 -25.39 -2.80 -4.92
CA ARG A 809 -25.18 -1.46 -4.32
C ARG A 809 -26.37 -0.58 -4.64
N GLN A 810 -26.79 0.24 -3.67
CA GLN A 810 -27.96 1.11 -3.84
C GLN A 810 -27.78 2.09 -5.00
N GLU A 811 -26.61 2.73 -5.12
CA GLU A 811 -26.30 3.63 -6.25
C GLU A 811 -26.36 2.93 -7.62
N ASP A 812 -25.76 1.75 -7.74
CA ASP A 812 -25.77 0.97 -8.99
C ASP A 812 -27.21 0.54 -9.35
N LEU A 813 -27.99 0.10 -8.34
CA LEU A 813 -29.39 -0.31 -8.50
C LEU A 813 -30.28 0.85 -8.95
N LEU A 814 -30.17 2.01 -8.29
CA LEU A 814 -30.90 3.23 -8.65
C LEU A 814 -30.64 3.63 -10.09
N HIS A 815 -29.37 3.65 -10.51
CA HIS A 815 -29.00 3.95 -11.90
C HIS A 815 -29.59 2.93 -12.89
N CYS A 816 -29.70 1.65 -12.50
CA CYS A 816 -30.34 0.62 -13.33
C CYS A 816 -31.85 0.92 -13.50
N ILE A 817 -32.55 1.21 -12.40
CA ILE A 817 -33.99 1.52 -12.38
C ILE A 817 -34.30 2.76 -13.21
N GLU A 818 -33.54 3.84 -13.04
CA GLU A 818 -33.67 5.06 -13.84
C GLU A 818 -33.57 4.75 -15.34
N SER A 819 -32.71 3.80 -15.71
CA SER A 819 -32.45 3.47 -17.12
C SER A 819 -33.42 2.49 -17.78
N TYR A 820 -33.95 1.50 -17.05
CA TYR A 820 -34.81 0.45 -17.60
C TYR A 820 -36.28 0.55 -17.19
N LEU A 821 -36.55 1.09 -16.02
CA LEU A 821 -37.85 0.95 -15.35
C LEU A 821 -38.63 2.27 -15.22
N SER A 822 -38.07 3.41 -15.63
CA SER A 822 -38.74 4.72 -15.74
C SER A 822 -40.00 4.89 -14.86
N GLY A 823 -39.82 4.79 -13.53
CA GLY A 823 -40.87 5.02 -12.53
C GLY A 823 -41.86 3.87 -12.26
N LYS A 824 -41.58 2.64 -12.68
CA LYS A 824 -42.49 1.48 -12.51
C LYS A 824 -42.25 0.62 -11.25
N ILE A 825 -41.05 0.67 -10.65
CA ILE A 825 -40.70 -0.12 -9.46
C ILE A 825 -39.76 0.70 -8.58
N ASP A 826 -39.97 0.71 -7.27
CA ASP A 826 -39.04 1.29 -6.30
C ASP A 826 -37.79 0.41 -6.13
N ALA A 827 -36.65 1.01 -5.80
CA ALA A 827 -35.40 0.30 -5.54
C ALA A 827 -35.54 -0.70 -4.39
N ASP A 828 -36.33 -0.35 -3.37
CA ASP A 828 -36.58 -1.19 -2.21
C ASP A 828 -37.41 -2.44 -2.53
N ASP A 829 -38.28 -2.37 -3.55
CA ASP A 829 -39.06 -3.52 -4.01
C ASP A 829 -38.21 -4.51 -4.81
N LEU A 830 -37.24 -4.03 -5.60
CA LEU A 830 -36.34 -4.91 -6.36
C LEU A 830 -35.43 -5.75 -5.47
N VAL A 831 -35.05 -5.25 -4.30
CA VAL A 831 -34.27 -6.00 -3.31
C VAL A 831 -34.99 -7.30 -2.91
N LYS A 832 -36.33 -7.30 -2.85
CA LYS A 832 -37.12 -8.48 -2.44
C LYS A 832 -36.95 -9.67 -3.38
N PHE A 833 -36.63 -9.43 -4.65
CA PHE A 833 -36.49 -10.47 -5.66
C PHE A 833 -35.08 -11.04 -5.76
N ARG A 834 -34.08 -10.42 -5.12
CA ARG A 834 -32.69 -10.89 -5.10
C ARG A 834 -32.55 -12.27 -4.45
N ILE A 835 -31.72 -13.14 -5.02
CA ILE A 835 -31.29 -14.41 -4.42
C ILE A 835 -30.38 -14.15 -3.20
N ASP A 836 -30.78 -14.67 -2.03
CA ASP A 836 -30.09 -14.57 -0.76
C ASP A 836 -29.47 -15.92 -0.35
N LEU A 837 -28.15 -15.93 -0.23
CA LEU A 837 -27.36 -17.09 0.16
C LEU A 837 -26.68 -16.88 1.52
N SER A 838 -27.14 -15.89 2.29
CA SER A 838 -26.65 -15.66 3.66
C SER A 838 -26.92 -16.88 4.56
N PRO A 839 -26.05 -17.13 5.55
CA PRO A 839 -26.28 -18.21 6.50
C PRO A 839 -27.64 -18.02 7.19
N PRO A 840 -28.44 -19.08 7.38
CA PRO A 840 -29.73 -18.98 8.05
C PRO A 840 -29.51 -18.43 9.46
N SER A 841 -30.35 -17.47 9.86
CA SER A 841 -30.34 -16.90 11.21
C SER A 841 -30.48 -18.03 12.21
N CYS A 842 -29.45 -18.26 13.04
CA CYS A 842 -29.53 -19.20 14.14
C CYS A 842 -30.67 -18.76 15.06
N SER A 843 -31.85 -19.38 14.92
CA SER A 843 -32.76 -19.49 16.05
C SER A 843 -31.95 -20.21 17.12
N HIS A 844 -31.59 -19.50 18.20
CA HIS A 844 -31.11 -20.15 19.40
C HIS A 844 -32.19 -21.14 19.85
N ASN A 845 -32.07 -22.38 19.38
CA ASN A 845 -32.76 -23.50 20.00
C ASN A 845 -32.08 -23.66 21.35
N SER A 846 -32.73 -23.08 22.35
CA SER A 846 -32.51 -23.30 23.78
C SER A 846 -32.46 -24.78 24.12
#